data_AF-A0A0R0DEA4-F1
#
_entry.id   AF-A0A0R0DEA4-F1
#
_cell.length_a   1.000
_cell.length_b   1.000
_cell.length_c   1.000
_cell.angle_alpha   90.00
_cell.angle_beta   90.00
_cell.angle_gamma   90.00
#
_symmetry.space_group_name_H-M   'P 1'
#
loop_
_entity.id
_entity.type
_entity.pdbx_description
1 polymer ?
#
loop_
_entity_poly.entity_id
_entity_poly.type
_entity_poly.pdbx_seq_one_letter_code
_entity_poly.pdbx_strand_id
1 'polypeptide(L)'
;GGGANAVADGATAVGFNALAAAGNAAAFGSNAQAVGEYAVAVGAESAAAGYLSAAFGAAAEANGDGSLASGAMATADGVESSAVGFFATANGDGATAVGAEATADGLESLAVGFGAQASDDYATAVGSQALALGFNSTAAGSWSEASGENAVAVGADSVAAGANTTAVGQGSIADGDYSTAVGGVAGGFSAEATGLGAVALGAGAGATADLATAVGTLSWAEGESSSALGYNAYAAGQNSVALGAASVADRDNSVSVGSAGNERQITNVAAGTQGTDAVNLDQLNAVADVAGTTNKYFQASGSANSDAGAYVEGDDALAAGEAANAIGNGASALGGGANALADAATAVGFNALAAAGNAAAFGANAQAMGEYSVAVGADSIAAGEMSAAFGAAAAANGDGSLASGTLAEANGMESSAIGFYATADADGATAVGAESLASGLESTANGFAANALGDGSSALGAETYAGGVTATAVGYGAVADGNYSTAIGGWAEVLAANGTAVGNSAIAFEADASAFGADAWAMGQASTALGQGATAAGLASTALGQEAEAGGEFATAVGKSALANGAGAVAVGEYSDAAGNESVAIGGTAYGFINAAATGEGAIALGAGALAEGDRSQAQGWLATASGEGSIALGAEAWAESDYSTAIGAGSYAAAANSVALGNASVADRANSVAVGAAGDERQIIHVAAGTAGTDAVNLDQMNTAIADVNLNAYSTSQYFKADDSGTAVVAIASGAGAVAMGNGATASGVDAVAIGRGAVAAADGVVSFGNGTGIDGAASRKLVNVADGAIAQGSTEAVTGNQLHATNTRVGVVEGRVDDLDTRIGDVGAVAANAIAYDDASKSAVTLGGASGTVIGNLSAGSVAAGSLQAINGGQLFQSLTDIAGLLGGGAAIGLQGSFVAPSYVIQGQTFSNVGAALSALDGHISNLAAVSTPSLPVGSSFPSGTANHATGTAGGVDSYAHGAGDTALGYNARVDADQSTAVGANTSIAAAATQAVAVGEGSSVTAANGTAIGQGSSVTAANATAIGQGASATAANAVALGQGSVADRANSVSIGAAGSERQLTNVAAGTAATDAVNKGQLDSGMASAVSQANAYTDNRIQSLGDTFQMYKGQMDDRFRRMDRRLDRQGAMNAAMLNMATSAAGISTTNRVGVGVGFQAGEAALSLGYQRAVSERATVTFGGAFSGDDKSVGMGAGFGW
;
A
#
# COMPACT_ATOMS: atom_id res chain seq x y z
N GLY A 1 112.35 -46.53 67.08
CA GLY A 1 113.61 -46.31 66.33
C GLY A 1 114.39 -45.21 67.01
N GLY A 2 115.34 -44.56 66.33
CA GLY A 2 116.12 -43.47 66.94
C GLY A 2 115.24 -42.28 67.32
N GLY A 3 115.33 -41.79 68.56
CA GLY A 3 114.54 -40.63 69.02
C GLY A 3 113.06 -40.88 69.32
N ALA A 4 112.53 -42.10 69.15
CA ALA A 4 111.15 -42.40 69.52
C ALA A 4 110.95 -42.38 71.05
N ASN A 5 109.82 -41.85 71.51
CA ASN A 5 109.55 -41.54 72.91
C ASN A 5 108.07 -41.84 73.25
N ALA A 6 107.84 -42.73 74.21
CA ALA A 6 106.51 -43.01 74.78
C ALA A 6 106.52 -42.59 76.25
N VAL A 7 105.62 -41.69 76.63
CA VAL A 7 105.76 -40.86 77.86
C VAL A 7 104.78 -41.25 78.96
N ALA A 8 103.62 -41.80 78.60
CA ALA A 8 102.53 -42.15 79.51
C ALA A 8 102.25 -43.67 79.53
N ASP A 9 101.41 -44.12 80.47
CA ASP A 9 101.07 -45.54 80.62
C ASP A 9 100.26 -46.06 79.41
N GLY A 10 100.48 -47.32 79.03
CA GLY A 10 99.94 -47.93 77.82
C GLY A 10 100.46 -47.38 76.48
N ALA A 11 101.26 -46.30 76.47
CA ALA A 11 101.66 -45.61 75.24
C ALA A 11 102.69 -46.39 74.40
N THR A 12 102.59 -46.30 73.06
CA THR A 12 103.44 -47.03 72.10
C THR A 12 104.02 -46.10 71.04
N ALA A 13 105.36 -46.03 70.90
CA ALA A 13 106.01 -45.17 69.89
C ALA A 13 107.04 -45.94 69.03
N VAL A 14 106.79 -46.03 67.71
CA VAL A 14 107.53 -46.88 66.77
C VAL A 14 107.89 -46.12 65.49
N GLY A 15 108.99 -45.36 65.53
CA GLY A 15 109.55 -44.70 64.34
C GLY A 15 110.91 -44.07 64.59
N PHE A 16 111.33 -43.15 63.73
CA PHE A 16 112.37 -42.17 64.06
C PHE A 16 111.66 -40.93 64.64
N ASN A 17 112.08 -40.38 65.78
CA ASN A 17 111.41 -39.23 66.44
C ASN A 17 109.88 -39.37 66.72
N ALA A 18 109.32 -40.58 66.72
CA ALA A 18 107.89 -40.77 67.03
C ALA A 18 107.58 -40.45 68.50
N LEU A 19 106.50 -39.73 68.78
CA LEU A 19 106.06 -39.33 70.12
C LEU A 19 104.69 -39.95 70.44
N ALA A 20 104.57 -40.63 71.57
CA ALA A 20 103.28 -41.00 72.17
C ALA A 20 103.21 -40.40 73.59
N ALA A 21 102.46 -39.31 73.77
CA ALA A 21 102.58 -38.45 74.95
C ALA A 21 101.55 -38.73 76.06
N ALA A 22 100.37 -39.25 75.72
CA ALA A 22 99.25 -39.47 76.64
C ALA A 22 98.89 -40.97 76.79
N GLY A 23 97.98 -41.25 77.73
CA GLY A 23 97.61 -42.62 78.11
C GLY A 23 97.08 -43.43 76.93
N ASN A 24 97.54 -44.67 76.79
CA ASN A 24 97.15 -45.61 75.71
C ASN A 24 97.39 -45.10 74.26
N ALA A 25 98.09 -43.96 74.07
CA ALA A 25 98.32 -43.36 72.76
C ALA A 25 99.35 -44.14 71.93
N ALA A 26 99.18 -44.21 70.61
CA ALA A 26 100.00 -45.08 69.75
C ALA A 26 100.47 -44.37 68.47
N ALA A 27 101.79 -44.16 68.34
CA ALA A 27 102.44 -43.45 67.23
C ALA A 27 103.37 -44.35 66.40
N PHE A 28 103.10 -44.54 65.12
CA PHE A 28 103.80 -45.48 64.22
C PHE A 28 104.31 -44.80 62.93
N GLY A 29 105.51 -44.24 62.98
CA GLY A 29 106.25 -43.76 61.81
C GLY A 29 107.22 -42.61 62.12
N SER A 30 107.90 -42.06 61.11
CA SER A 30 108.92 -41.02 61.33
C SER A 30 108.27 -39.69 61.74
N ASN A 31 108.66 -39.08 62.85
CA ASN A 31 108.07 -37.87 63.43
C ASN A 31 106.56 -37.96 63.73
N ALA A 32 105.96 -39.16 63.80
CA ALA A 32 104.54 -39.32 64.14
C ALA A 32 104.25 -38.93 65.60
N GLN A 33 103.13 -38.29 65.89
CA GLN A 33 102.78 -37.74 67.22
C GLN A 33 101.36 -38.14 67.65
N ALA A 34 101.23 -39.01 68.65
CA ALA A 34 99.94 -39.30 69.30
C ALA A 34 99.95 -38.65 70.70
N VAL A 35 99.28 -37.52 70.86
CA VAL A 35 99.35 -36.69 72.08
C VAL A 35 98.03 -36.58 72.86
N GLY A 36 96.90 -36.97 72.28
CA GLY A 36 95.65 -37.19 73.00
C GLY A 36 95.57 -38.55 73.69
N GLU A 37 94.76 -38.69 74.75
CA GLU A 37 94.56 -39.99 75.40
C GLU A 37 93.77 -40.93 74.47
N TYR A 38 94.18 -42.20 74.38
CA TYR A 38 93.74 -43.18 73.39
C TYR A 38 94.03 -42.82 71.91
N ALA A 39 94.76 -41.75 71.61
CA ALA A 39 94.97 -41.29 70.24
C ALA A 39 95.89 -42.22 69.41
N VAL A 40 95.65 -42.36 68.11
CA VAL A 40 96.39 -43.29 67.22
C VAL A 40 96.93 -42.57 65.97
N ALA A 41 98.24 -42.34 65.89
CA ALA A 41 98.91 -41.75 64.72
C ALA A 41 99.73 -42.81 63.97
N VAL A 42 99.50 -42.99 62.66
CA VAL A 42 100.18 -43.99 61.82
C VAL A 42 100.59 -43.37 60.49
N GLY A 43 101.90 -43.29 60.23
CA GLY A 43 102.47 -42.64 59.05
C GLY A 43 103.70 -41.81 59.40
N ALA A 44 104.35 -41.21 58.41
CA ALA A 44 105.41 -40.23 58.67
C ALA A 44 104.77 -38.85 58.90
N GLU A 45 105.15 -38.14 59.94
CA GLU A 45 104.73 -36.77 60.27
C GLU A 45 103.25 -36.58 60.61
N SER A 46 102.48 -37.66 60.80
CA SER A 46 101.10 -37.57 61.27
C SER A 46 100.97 -37.18 62.75
N ALA A 47 99.91 -36.45 63.09
CA ALA A 47 99.55 -36.03 64.44
C ALA A 47 98.13 -36.53 64.81
N ALA A 48 97.93 -36.99 66.04
CA ALA A 48 96.63 -37.30 66.62
C ALA A 48 96.58 -36.69 68.03
N ALA A 49 95.90 -35.55 68.18
CA ALA A 49 96.00 -34.69 69.35
C ALA A 49 94.76 -34.67 70.25
N GLY A 50 93.57 -34.90 69.71
CA GLY A 50 92.34 -35.02 70.50
C GLY A 50 92.23 -36.34 71.26
N TYR A 51 91.44 -36.36 72.32
CA TYR A 51 91.01 -37.58 73.02
C TYR A 51 90.34 -38.54 72.03
N LEU A 52 90.69 -39.84 72.03
CA LEU A 52 90.22 -40.86 71.07
C LEU A 52 90.50 -40.57 69.57
N SER A 53 91.26 -39.53 69.22
CA SER A 53 91.54 -39.17 67.81
C SER A 53 92.39 -40.21 67.06
N ALA A 54 92.25 -40.31 65.74
CA ALA A 54 93.05 -41.24 64.94
C ALA A 54 93.48 -40.66 63.58
N ALA A 55 94.78 -40.68 63.29
CA ALA A 55 95.40 -40.15 62.08
C ALA A 55 96.19 -41.23 61.31
N PHE A 56 95.69 -41.66 60.15
CA PHE A 56 96.24 -42.72 59.31
C PHE A 56 96.72 -42.19 57.95
N GLY A 57 97.96 -41.74 57.87
CA GLY A 57 98.56 -41.23 56.64
C GLY A 57 99.87 -40.49 56.88
N ALA A 58 100.60 -40.14 55.81
CA ALA A 58 101.75 -39.26 55.94
C ALA A 58 101.28 -37.81 56.12
N ALA A 59 101.73 -37.12 57.17
CA ALA A 59 101.29 -35.78 57.58
C ALA A 59 99.77 -35.66 57.79
N ALA A 60 99.09 -36.74 58.19
CA ALA A 60 97.68 -36.69 58.59
C ALA A 60 97.53 -36.11 60.00
N GLU A 61 96.62 -35.18 60.24
CA GLU A 61 96.39 -34.51 61.52
C GLU A 61 94.95 -34.74 62.02
N ALA A 62 94.77 -35.31 63.21
CA ALA A 62 93.46 -35.51 63.84
C ALA A 62 93.46 -34.77 65.19
N ASN A 63 93.05 -33.51 65.18
CA ASN A 63 93.24 -32.59 66.29
C ASN A 63 92.02 -32.51 67.23
N GLY A 64 90.80 -32.75 66.72
CA GLY A 64 89.57 -32.74 67.54
C GLY A 64 89.36 -34.00 68.37
N ASP A 65 88.65 -33.91 69.48
CA ASP A 65 88.27 -35.07 70.31
C ASP A 65 87.34 -36.00 69.51
N GLY A 66 87.65 -37.30 69.42
CA GLY A 66 86.91 -38.29 68.64
C GLY A 66 87.18 -38.26 67.12
N SER A 67 88.06 -37.38 66.64
CA SER A 67 88.28 -37.15 65.21
C SER A 67 89.02 -38.29 64.47
N LEU A 68 88.76 -38.41 63.16
CA LEU A 68 89.42 -39.38 62.27
C LEU A 68 90.00 -38.69 61.03
N ALA A 69 91.33 -38.65 60.90
CA ALA A 69 92.03 -38.30 59.67
C ALA A 69 92.59 -39.57 59.00
N SER A 70 92.30 -39.80 57.71
CA SER A 70 92.64 -41.05 57.02
C SER A 70 93.02 -40.82 55.55
N GLY A 71 94.31 -40.63 55.33
CA GLY A 71 94.92 -40.27 54.05
C GLY A 71 96.12 -39.34 54.25
N ALA A 72 96.98 -39.18 53.24
CA ALA A 72 98.14 -38.31 53.39
C ALA A 72 97.73 -36.82 53.34
N MET A 73 98.21 -36.03 54.30
CA MET A 73 97.83 -34.63 54.53
C MET A 73 96.32 -34.43 54.82
N ALA A 74 95.62 -35.45 55.32
CA ALA A 74 94.25 -35.28 55.80
C ALA A 74 94.23 -34.58 57.17
N THR A 75 93.34 -33.61 57.38
CA THR A 75 93.18 -32.83 58.63
C THR A 75 91.76 -32.96 59.18
N ALA A 76 91.61 -33.30 60.45
CA ALA A 76 90.32 -33.42 61.15
C ALA A 76 90.38 -32.65 62.48
N ASP A 77 90.00 -31.37 62.45
CA ASP A 77 90.19 -30.43 63.56
C ASP A 77 88.97 -30.33 64.49
N GLY A 78 87.76 -30.56 63.96
CA GLY A 78 86.52 -30.51 64.75
C GLY A 78 86.30 -31.74 65.65
N VAL A 79 85.54 -31.57 66.73
CA VAL A 79 85.12 -32.67 67.62
C VAL A 79 84.24 -33.66 66.86
N GLU A 80 84.48 -34.96 67.00
CA GLU A 80 83.85 -36.08 66.28
C GLU A 80 83.94 -35.99 64.73
N SER A 81 84.80 -35.12 64.19
CA SER A 81 84.98 -34.93 62.72
C SER A 81 85.67 -36.11 62.02
N SER A 82 85.49 -36.25 60.70
CA SER A 82 86.05 -37.35 59.91
C SER A 82 86.53 -36.90 58.52
N ALA A 83 87.84 -36.79 58.32
CA ALA A 83 88.49 -36.49 57.04
C ALA A 83 89.15 -37.74 56.42
N VAL A 84 88.69 -38.18 55.25
CA VAL A 84 89.12 -39.43 54.59
C VAL A 84 89.50 -39.19 53.13
N GLY A 85 90.77 -38.91 52.88
CA GLY A 85 91.31 -38.67 51.53
C GLY A 85 92.72 -38.07 51.54
N PHE A 86 93.31 -37.89 50.36
CA PHE A 86 94.54 -37.09 50.24
C PHE A 86 94.18 -35.61 50.36
N PHE A 87 94.81 -34.86 51.28
CA PHE A 87 94.50 -33.45 51.52
C PHE A 87 93.02 -33.16 51.85
N ALA A 88 92.34 -34.12 52.50
CA ALA A 88 90.95 -33.95 52.95
C ALA A 88 90.91 -33.18 54.28
N THR A 89 89.97 -32.26 54.48
CA THR A 89 89.90 -31.35 55.63
C THR A 89 88.51 -31.37 56.26
N ALA A 90 88.40 -31.59 57.57
CA ALA A 90 87.14 -31.50 58.31
C ALA A 90 87.34 -30.63 59.58
N ASN A 91 86.92 -29.37 59.52
CA ASN A 91 87.21 -28.38 60.56
C ASN A 91 86.04 -28.14 61.54
N GLY A 92 84.79 -28.37 61.09
CA GLY A 92 83.62 -28.21 61.95
C GLY A 92 83.39 -29.40 62.89
N ASP A 93 82.77 -29.15 64.05
CA ASP A 93 82.34 -30.23 64.95
C ASP A 93 81.31 -31.11 64.22
N GLY A 94 81.45 -32.43 64.30
CA GLY A 94 80.66 -33.42 63.55
C GLY A 94 80.93 -33.47 62.04
N ALA A 95 81.79 -32.61 61.50
CA ALA A 95 81.98 -32.48 60.05
C ALA A 95 82.63 -33.71 59.41
N THR A 96 82.19 -34.09 58.21
CA THR A 96 82.66 -35.29 57.51
C THR A 96 83.10 -34.96 56.08
N ALA A 97 84.40 -35.07 55.80
CA ALA A 97 85.00 -34.89 54.47
C ALA A 97 85.52 -36.22 53.91
N VAL A 98 85.02 -36.69 52.77
CA VAL A 98 85.37 -37.99 52.17
C VAL A 98 85.69 -37.85 50.69
N GLY A 99 86.98 -37.86 50.37
CA GLY A 99 87.51 -37.62 49.03
C GLY A 99 88.83 -36.86 49.09
N ALA A 100 89.63 -36.91 48.03
CA ALA A 100 90.85 -36.11 47.99
C ALA A 100 90.50 -34.62 47.77
N GLU A 101 91.16 -33.72 48.48
CA GLU A 101 90.89 -32.26 48.49
C GLU A 101 89.46 -31.89 48.95
N ALA A 102 88.70 -32.83 49.55
CA ALA A 102 87.39 -32.56 50.14
C ALA A 102 87.51 -31.71 51.41
N THR A 103 86.64 -30.73 51.62
CA THR A 103 86.68 -29.76 52.74
C THR A 103 85.30 -29.61 53.39
N ALA A 104 85.19 -29.83 54.69
CA ALA A 104 83.96 -29.68 55.48
C ALA A 104 84.22 -28.76 56.68
N ASP A 105 83.87 -27.48 56.56
CA ASP A 105 84.25 -26.43 57.51
C ASP A 105 83.16 -26.10 58.56
N GLY A 106 81.87 -26.28 58.22
CA GLY A 106 80.74 -25.95 59.10
C GLY A 106 80.35 -27.06 60.09
N LEU A 107 79.58 -26.70 61.12
CA LEU A 107 79.00 -27.63 62.11
C LEU A 107 78.13 -28.69 61.41
N GLU A 108 78.32 -29.97 61.76
CA GLU A 108 77.60 -31.13 61.20
C GLU A 108 77.61 -31.21 59.65
N SER A 109 78.57 -30.53 59.00
CA SER A 109 78.65 -30.46 57.52
C SER A 109 79.21 -31.73 56.87
N LEU A 110 78.85 -31.97 55.60
CA LEU A 110 79.18 -33.19 54.87
C LEU A 110 79.72 -32.88 53.47
N ALA A 111 80.98 -33.20 53.19
CA ALA A 111 81.63 -33.04 51.88
C ALA A 111 82.11 -34.37 51.32
N VAL A 112 81.53 -34.87 50.22
CA VAL A 112 81.83 -36.21 49.66
C VAL A 112 82.15 -36.12 48.17
N GLY A 113 83.42 -36.16 47.81
CA GLY A 113 83.90 -36.12 46.42
C GLY A 113 85.31 -35.54 46.28
N PHE A 114 85.87 -35.55 45.06
CA PHE A 114 87.14 -34.86 44.80
C PHE A 114 86.91 -33.34 44.76
N GLY A 115 87.54 -32.58 45.66
CA GLY A 115 87.36 -31.13 45.77
C GLY A 115 85.97 -30.70 46.25
N ALA A 116 85.18 -31.58 46.86
CA ALA A 116 83.88 -31.20 47.42
C ALA A 116 84.06 -30.25 48.61
N GLN A 117 83.29 -29.16 48.69
CA GLN A 117 83.37 -28.18 49.79
C GLN A 117 81.99 -27.95 50.44
N ALA A 118 81.91 -28.11 51.75
CA ALA A 118 80.76 -27.73 52.58
C ALA A 118 81.22 -26.69 53.63
N SER A 119 80.86 -25.42 53.45
CA SER A 119 81.53 -24.30 54.13
C SER A 119 80.81 -23.75 55.36
N ASP A 120 79.52 -24.04 55.52
CA ASP A 120 78.61 -23.43 56.50
C ASP A 120 77.86 -24.53 57.28
N ASP A 121 77.21 -24.17 58.39
CA ASP A 121 76.57 -25.13 59.30
C ASP A 121 75.46 -25.92 58.58
N TYR A 122 75.42 -27.23 58.81
CA TYR A 122 74.54 -28.21 58.19
C TYR A 122 74.66 -28.36 56.65
N ALA A 123 75.65 -27.72 56.02
CA ALA A 123 75.84 -27.78 54.56
C ALA A 123 76.24 -29.18 54.08
N THR A 124 75.66 -29.64 52.96
CA THR A 124 75.89 -30.97 52.38
C THR A 124 76.32 -30.89 50.92
N ALA A 125 77.60 -31.14 50.62
CA ALA A 125 78.18 -31.21 49.28
C ALA A 125 78.50 -32.66 48.89
N VAL A 126 77.88 -33.19 47.83
CA VAL A 126 78.05 -34.58 47.38
C VAL A 126 78.29 -34.66 45.87
N GLY A 127 79.56 -34.74 45.47
CA GLY A 127 80.02 -34.88 44.11
C GLY A 127 81.40 -34.24 43.88
N SER A 128 81.98 -34.39 42.69
CA SER A 128 83.29 -33.79 42.39
C SER A 128 83.14 -32.28 42.20
N GLN A 129 83.88 -31.49 42.97
CA GLN A 129 83.80 -30.02 43.00
C GLN A 129 82.37 -29.51 43.31
N ALA A 130 81.61 -30.24 44.14
CA ALA A 130 80.34 -29.78 44.68
C ALA A 130 80.59 -28.72 45.77
N LEU A 131 79.84 -27.62 45.77
CA LEU A 131 80.02 -26.47 46.67
C LEU A 131 78.71 -26.18 47.43
N ALA A 132 78.63 -26.55 48.70
CA ALA A 132 77.54 -26.17 49.60
C ALA A 132 78.03 -25.04 50.51
N LEU A 133 77.72 -23.80 50.16
CA LEU A 133 78.37 -22.60 50.70
C LEU A 133 77.49 -21.78 51.66
N GLY A 134 76.19 -22.05 51.71
CA GLY A 134 75.25 -21.39 52.61
C GLY A 134 74.74 -22.31 53.73
N PHE A 135 74.31 -21.72 54.85
CA PHE A 135 73.69 -22.41 55.98
C PHE A 135 72.56 -23.37 55.52
N ASN A 136 72.62 -24.63 55.98
CA ASN A 136 71.65 -25.69 55.67
C ASN A 136 71.44 -25.91 54.15
N SER A 137 72.45 -25.61 53.33
CA SER A 137 72.41 -25.84 51.87
C SER A 137 72.73 -27.29 51.49
N THR A 138 72.28 -27.72 50.31
CA THR A 138 72.59 -29.04 49.75
C THR A 138 72.99 -28.94 48.28
N ALA A 139 74.22 -29.32 47.95
CA ALA A 139 74.78 -29.35 46.60
C ALA A 139 75.14 -30.80 46.20
N ALA A 140 74.30 -31.44 45.39
CA ALA A 140 74.43 -32.86 45.03
C ALA A 140 74.60 -33.05 43.50
N GLY A 141 75.85 -32.98 43.05
CA GLY A 141 76.24 -33.15 41.65
C GLY A 141 77.74 -32.89 41.43
N SER A 142 78.24 -33.10 40.20
CA SER A 142 79.57 -32.58 39.87
C SER A 142 79.44 -31.10 39.53
N TRP A 143 80.25 -30.23 40.12
CA TRP A 143 80.14 -28.77 39.95
C TRP A 143 78.76 -28.18 40.31
N SER A 144 78.00 -28.83 41.19
CA SER A 144 76.77 -28.23 41.76
C SER A 144 77.14 -27.19 42.82
N GLU A 145 76.53 -26.01 42.78
CA GLU A 145 76.70 -24.95 43.80
C GLU A 145 75.36 -24.65 44.49
N ALA A 146 75.34 -24.68 45.82
CA ALA A 146 74.22 -24.18 46.63
C ALA A 146 74.77 -23.14 47.62
N SER A 147 74.65 -21.86 47.27
CA SER A 147 75.27 -20.74 47.99
C SER A 147 74.28 -19.88 48.78
N GLY A 148 72.97 -20.07 48.61
CA GLY A 148 71.93 -19.45 49.45
C GLY A 148 71.63 -20.22 50.75
N GLU A 149 71.03 -19.54 51.73
CA GLU A 149 70.49 -20.17 52.95
C GLU A 149 69.37 -21.15 52.57
N ASN A 150 69.39 -22.38 53.11
CA ASN A 150 68.43 -23.46 52.78
C ASN A 150 68.35 -23.82 51.28
N ALA A 151 69.36 -23.44 50.47
CA ALA A 151 69.34 -23.66 49.02
C ALA A 151 69.65 -25.12 48.65
N VAL A 152 68.95 -25.65 47.64
CA VAL A 152 69.08 -27.04 47.20
C VAL A 152 69.42 -27.11 45.71
N ALA A 153 70.65 -27.47 45.38
CA ALA A 153 71.14 -27.70 44.02
C ALA A 153 71.40 -29.21 43.78
N VAL A 154 70.65 -29.85 42.87
CA VAL A 154 70.73 -31.30 42.61
C VAL A 154 70.84 -31.57 41.11
N GLY A 155 72.06 -31.86 40.65
CA GLY A 155 72.39 -32.05 39.25
C GLY A 155 73.84 -31.64 38.97
N ALA A 156 74.44 -32.14 37.90
CA ALA A 156 75.74 -31.61 37.49
C ALA A 156 75.57 -30.14 37.03
N ASP A 157 76.52 -29.28 37.37
CA ASP A 157 76.54 -27.86 36.99
C ASP A 157 75.29 -27.06 37.44
N SER A 158 74.50 -27.54 38.43
CA SER A 158 73.30 -26.83 38.93
C SER A 158 73.67 -25.79 39.99
N VAL A 159 73.04 -24.61 39.96
CA VAL A 159 73.30 -23.47 40.84
C VAL A 159 72.03 -23.07 41.59
N ALA A 160 72.11 -22.94 42.92
CA ALA A 160 71.05 -22.42 43.77
C ALA A 160 71.62 -21.32 44.69
N ALA A 161 71.61 -20.08 44.20
CA ALA A 161 72.28 -18.94 44.84
C ALA A 161 71.35 -18.08 45.73
N GLY A 162 70.05 -18.04 45.42
CA GLY A 162 69.06 -17.30 46.25
C GLY A 162 68.73 -18.04 47.54
N ALA A 163 68.24 -17.33 48.56
CA ALA A 163 67.79 -17.96 49.80
C ALA A 163 66.48 -18.75 49.60
N ASN A 164 66.38 -19.92 50.23
CA ASN A 164 65.23 -20.84 50.16
C ASN A 164 64.90 -21.32 48.74
N THR A 165 65.93 -21.51 47.90
CA THR A 165 65.81 -21.89 46.49
C THR A 165 65.92 -23.40 46.24
N THR A 166 65.49 -23.84 45.06
CA THR A 166 65.65 -25.23 44.62
C THR A 166 65.95 -25.30 43.11
N ALA A 167 67.16 -25.73 42.76
CA ALA A 167 67.61 -26.04 41.41
C ALA A 167 67.77 -27.57 41.25
N VAL A 168 67.00 -28.20 40.35
CA VAL A 168 67.04 -29.66 40.13
C VAL A 168 67.12 -30.01 38.65
N GLY A 169 68.28 -30.54 38.24
CA GLY A 169 68.60 -30.94 36.88
C GLY A 169 69.92 -30.36 36.38
N GLN A 170 70.51 -30.98 35.36
CA GLN A 170 71.83 -30.59 34.86
C GLN A 170 71.80 -29.15 34.31
N GLY A 171 72.69 -28.29 34.82
CA GLY A 171 72.79 -26.89 34.46
C GLY A 171 71.68 -25.97 34.98
N SER A 172 70.76 -26.46 35.84
CA SER A 172 69.63 -25.64 36.35
C SER A 172 70.10 -24.50 37.28
N ILE A 173 69.43 -23.35 37.23
CA ILE A 173 69.83 -22.11 37.93
C ILE A 173 68.63 -21.54 38.71
N ALA A 174 68.77 -21.34 40.02
CA ALA A 174 67.78 -20.72 40.91
C ALA A 174 68.44 -19.61 41.75
N ASP A 175 68.43 -18.38 41.22
CA ASP A 175 69.18 -17.25 41.80
C ASP A 175 68.30 -16.27 42.59
N GLY A 176 67.01 -16.16 42.25
CA GLY A 176 66.08 -15.30 42.99
C GLY A 176 65.66 -15.95 44.31
N ASP A 177 65.51 -15.18 45.40
CA ASP A 177 65.03 -15.73 46.67
C ASP A 177 63.67 -16.43 46.48
N TYR A 178 63.45 -17.56 47.16
CA TYR A 178 62.27 -18.44 47.04
C TYR A 178 62.01 -19.01 45.63
N SER A 179 62.95 -18.88 44.68
CA SER A 179 62.79 -19.40 43.32
C SER A 179 62.95 -20.93 43.22
N THR A 180 62.38 -21.52 42.16
CA THR A 180 62.45 -22.96 41.89
C THR A 180 62.67 -23.24 40.41
N ALA A 181 63.82 -23.82 40.06
CA ALA A 181 64.17 -24.25 38.71
C ALA A 181 64.29 -25.78 38.64
N VAL A 182 63.41 -26.44 37.89
CA VAL A 182 63.37 -27.91 37.79
C VAL A 182 63.35 -28.33 36.32
N GLY A 183 64.49 -28.77 35.82
CA GLY A 183 64.70 -29.16 34.43
C GLY A 183 66.19 -29.22 34.07
N GLY A 184 66.50 -29.80 32.91
CA GLY A 184 67.86 -29.78 32.35
C GLY A 184 68.00 -28.81 31.18
N VAL A 185 69.13 -28.89 30.47
CA VAL A 185 69.35 -28.10 29.25
C VAL A 185 68.45 -28.57 28.08
N ALA A 186 67.77 -27.64 27.42
CA ALA A 186 67.12 -27.84 26.12
C ALA A 186 67.34 -26.62 25.20
N GLY A 187 67.55 -26.85 23.90
CA GLY A 187 67.77 -25.77 22.92
C GLY A 187 69.06 -24.94 23.09
N GLY A 188 69.85 -25.21 24.13
CA GLY A 188 71.00 -24.38 24.55
C GLY A 188 70.76 -23.58 25.83
N PHE A 189 69.56 -23.65 26.41
CA PHE A 189 69.16 -22.95 27.63
C PHE A 189 68.87 -23.95 28.76
N SER A 190 69.13 -23.56 30.00
CA SER A 190 68.82 -24.33 31.21
C SER A 190 67.39 -24.09 31.72
N ALA A 191 66.96 -24.85 32.72
CA ALA A 191 65.89 -24.36 33.60
C ALA A 191 66.47 -23.21 34.45
N GLU A 192 65.88 -22.02 34.38
CA GLU A 192 66.42 -20.78 34.95
C GLU A 192 65.30 -20.00 35.67
N ALA A 193 65.46 -19.77 36.97
CA ALA A 193 64.55 -18.99 37.80
C ALA A 193 65.34 -17.89 38.53
N THR A 194 65.40 -16.70 37.94
CA THR A 194 66.27 -15.59 38.39
C THR A 194 65.50 -14.44 39.05
N GLY A 195 64.18 -14.38 38.91
CA GLY A 195 63.32 -13.43 39.64
C GLY A 195 62.91 -13.88 41.04
N LEU A 196 62.52 -12.94 41.90
CA LEU A 196 62.01 -13.19 43.26
C LEU A 196 60.77 -14.09 43.22
N GLY A 197 60.83 -15.26 43.86
CA GLY A 197 59.75 -16.24 43.87
C GLY A 197 59.42 -16.86 42.50
N ALA A 198 60.33 -16.76 41.52
CA ALA A 198 60.10 -17.25 40.17
C ALA A 198 60.11 -18.79 40.09
N VAL A 199 59.32 -19.37 39.19
CA VAL A 199 59.19 -20.83 39.01
C VAL A 199 59.43 -21.23 37.57
N ALA A 200 60.46 -22.03 37.31
CA ALA A 200 60.82 -22.55 36.00
C ALA A 200 60.79 -24.09 35.99
N LEU A 201 59.69 -24.68 35.52
CA LEU A 201 59.47 -26.14 35.50
C LEU A 201 59.46 -26.67 34.05
N GLY A 202 60.62 -27.14 33.59
CA GLY A 202 60.81 -27.68 32.25
C GLY A 202 62.26 -27.51 31.78
N ALA A 203 62.69 -28.36 30.83
CA ALA A 203 64.03 -28.21 30.27
C ALA A 203 64.09 -26.94 29.39
N GLY A 204 65.07 -26.06 29.62
CA GLY A 204 65.12 -24.76 28.96
C GLY A 204 63.99 -23.78 29.34
N ALA A 205 63.28 -24.00 30.45
CA ALA A 205 62.25 -23.07 30.93
C ALA A 205 62.89 -21.87 31.65
N GLY A 206 62.41 -20.65 31.41
CA GLY A 206 62.98 -19.42 31.97
C GLY A 206 61.93 -18.55 32.66
N ALA A 207 62.13 -18.24 33.93
CA ALA A 207 61.29 -17.33 34.71
C ALA A 207 62.18 -16.23 35.30
N THR A 208 62.32 -15.13 34.56
CA THR A 208 63.42 -14.15 34.75
C THR A 208 62.99 -12.86 35.44
N ALA A 209 61.69 -12.69 35.69
CA ALA A 209 61.11 -11.56 36.42
C ALA A 209 60.44 -12.00 37.72
N ASP A 210 60.24 -11.05 38.63
CA ASP A 210 59.64 -11.32 39.94
C ASP A 210 58.23 -11.91 39.80
N LEU A 211 57.96 -12.97 40.57
CA LEU A 211 56.74 -13.77 40.57
C LEU A 211 56.39 -14.43 39.21
N ALA A 212 57.32 -14.48 38.25
CA ALA A 212 57.09 -15.11 36.96
C ALA A 212 57.03 -16.65 37.08
N THR A 213 56.16 -17.29 36.28
CA THR A 213 55.95 -18.75 36.27
C THR A 213 56.04 -19.33 34.86
N ALA A 214 57.11 -20.05 34.54
CA ALA A 214 57.31 -20.77 33.30
C ALA A 214 57.17 -22.28 33.51
N VAL A 215 56.20 -22.92 32.85
CA VAL A 215 55.91 -24.35 32.97
C VAL A 215 55.81 -25.00 31.59
N GLY A 216 56.81 -25.80 31.26
CA GLY A 216 56.96 -26.49 29.97
C GLY A 216 58.34 -26.30 29.38
N THR A 217 58.82 -27.29 28.63
CA THR A 217 60.10 -27.21 27.90
C THR A 217 60.11 -25.98 26.98
N LEU A 218 61.17 -25.16 27.07
CA LEU A 218 61.33 -23.88 26.36
C LEU A 218 60.24 -22.81 26.65
N SER A 219 59.48 -22.92 27.75
CA SER A 219 58.56 -21.85 28.15
C SER A 219 59.31 -20.70 28.83
N TRP A 220 59.00 -19.45 28.48
CA TRP A 220 59.67 -18.25 29.00
C TRP A 220 58.65 -17.23 29.55
N ALA A 221 58.91 -16.72 30.76
CA ALA A 221 58.10 -15.73 31.46
C ALA A 221 59.00 -14.57 31.93
N GLU A 222 58.97 -13.46 31.19
CA GLU A 222 59.83 -12.27 31.38
C GLU A 222 59.06 -11.07 31.95
N GLY A 223 57.72 -11.11 31.98
CA GLY A 223 56.92 -10.07 32.62
C GLY A 223 56.80 -10.29 34.14
N GLU A 224 56.82 -9.21 34.91
CA GLU A 224 56.51 -9.24 36.36
C GLU A 224 55.13 -9.90 36.58
N SER A 225 55.05 -10.87 37.50
CA SER A 225 53.85 -11.69 37.76
C SER A 225 53.26 -12.39 36.51
N SER A 226 54.05 -12.64 35.46
CA SER A 226 53.59 -13.31 34.25
C SER A 226 53.58 -14.85 34.36
N SER A 227 52.87 -15.54 33.47
CA SER A 227 52.77 -17.00 33.47
C SER A 227 52.79 -17.58 32.05
N ALA A 228 53.74 -18.45 31.74
CA ALA A 228 53.86 -19.16 30.47
C ALA A 228 53.68 -20.67 30.67
N LEU A 229 52.52 -21.22 30.27
CA LEU A 229 52.13 -22.60 30.52
C LEU A 229 51.97 -23.39 29.20
N GLY A 230 53.03 -24.08 28.78
CA GLY A 230 53.07 -24.94 27.60
C GLY A 230 54.43 -24.97 26.91
N TYR A 231 54.69 -25.97 26.07
CA TYR A 231 55.92 -26.04 25.27
C TYR A 231 56.11 -24.76 24.44
N ASN A 232 57.25 -24.07 24.61
CA ASN A 232 57.55 -22.82 23.90
C ASN A 232 56.49 -21.71 24.12
N ALA A 233 55.75 -21.71 25.24
CA ALA A 233 54.89 -20.58 25.63
C ALA A 233 55.75 -19.38 26.05
N TYR A 234 55.32 -18.15 25.73
CA TYR A 234 56.11 -16.94 25.98
C TYR A 234 55.24 -15.79 26.53
N ALA A 235 55.52 -15.35 27.75
CA ALA A 235 54.79 -14.28 28.42
C ALA A 235 55.75 -13.12 28.77
N ALA A 236 55.67 -12.03 28.01
CA ALA A 236 56.54 -10.86 28.13
C ALA A 236 55.82 -9.63 28.72
N GLY A 237 54.48 -9.59 28.66
CA GLY A 237 53.70 -8.52 29.31
C GLY A 237 53.61 -8.71 30.83
N GLN A 238 53.57 -7.62 31.59
CA GLN A 238 53.34 -7.66 33.05
C GLN A 238 51.94 -8.22 33.36
N ASN A 239 51.82 -9.06 34.39
CA ASN A 239 50.56 -9.69 34.80
C ASN A 239 49.83 -10.37 33.61
N SER A 240 50.59 -11.03 32.72
CA SER A 240 50.07 -11.68 31.51
C SER A 240 50.20 -13.20 31.55
N VAL A 241 49.34 -13.91 30.83
CA VAL A 241 49.28 -15.38 30.83
C VAL A 241 49.31 -15.92 29.39
N ALA A 242 50.41 -16.56 29.01
CA ALA A 242 50.52 -17.34 27.78
C ALA A 242 50.14 -18.80 28.03
N LEU A 243 48.92 -19.17 27.63
CA LEU A 243 48.33 -20.49 27.90
C LEU A 243 48.34 -21.37 26.64
N GLY A 244 49.02 -22.52 26.72
CA GLY A 244 49.18 -23.46 25.62
C GLY A 244 50.52 -23.33 24.89
N ALA A 245 50.90 -24.37 24.14
CA ALA A 245 52.18 -24.42 23.46
C ALA A 245 52.31 -23.33 22.37
N ALA A 246 53.47 -22.68 22.24
CA ALA A 246 53.69 -21.57 21.30
C ALA A 246 52.66 -20.42 21.41
N SER A 247 52.01 -20.26 22.56
CA SER A 247 51.20 -19.09 22.88
C SER A 247 52.11 -17.90 23.25
N VAL A 248 51.73 -16.70 22.84
CA VAL A 248 52.49 -15.46 23.08
C VAL A 248 51.59 -14.44 23.77
N ALA A 249 52.01 -13.96 24.94
CA ALA A 249 51.38 -12.87 25.68
C ALA A 249 52.36 -11.70 25.79
N ASP A 250 52.34 -10.81 24.79
CA ASP A 250 53.22 -9.64 24.64
C ASP A 250 52.60 -8.34 25.18
N ARG A 251 51.41 -8.42 25.78
CA ARG A 251 50.64 -7.29 26.31
C ARG A 251 50.37 -7.46 27.80
N ASP A 252 50.56 -6.38 28.55
CA ASP A 252 50.25 -6.34 29.98
C ASP A 252 48.77 -6.67 30.26
N ASN A 253 48.49 -7.32 31.39
CA ASN A 253 47.15 -7.64 31.87
C ASN A 253 46.30 -8.43 30.85
N SER A 254 46.91 -9.38 30.12
CA SER A 254 46.25 -10.15 29.06
C SER A 254 46.41 -11.66 29.23
N VAL A 255 45.40 -12.43 28.79
CA VAL A 255 45.48 -13.89 28.68
C VAL A 255 45.47 -14.26 27.20
N SER A 256 46.54 -14.88 26.71
CA SER A 256 46.69 -15.31 25.33
C SER A 256 46.70 -16.83 25.22
N VAL A 257 45.80 -17.37 24.39
CA VAL A 257 45.67 -18.82 24.16
C VAL A 257 46.39 -19.30 22.88
N GLY A 258 47.13 -18.42 22.19
CA GLY A 258 47.82 -18.73 20.94
C GLY A 258 48.82 -17.64 20.56
N SER A 259 49.17 -17.59 19.29
CA SER A 259 50.00 -16.52 18.70
C SER A 259 49.41 -16.12 17.35
N ALA A 260 49.84 -14.99 16.78
CA ALA A 260 49.25 -14.46 15.55
C ALA A 260 49.33 -15.47 14.39
N GLY A 261 48.20 -15.75 13.75
CA GLY A 261 48.04 -16.80 12.73
C GLY A 261 48.01 -18.24 13.27
N ASN A 262 48.03 -18.42 14.60
CA ASN A 262 47.96 -19.68 15.33
C ASN A 262 46.98 -19.58 16.52
N GLU A 263 45.89 -18.83 16.33
CA GLU A 263 44.84 -18.61 17.32
C GLU A 263 44.11 -19.91 17.68
N ARG A 264 43.68 -20.04 18.95
CA ARG A 264 42.96 -21.23 19.44
C ARG A 264 41.51 -20.94 19.74
N GLN A 265 40.65 -21.89 19.39
CA GLN A 265 39.24 -21.89 19.78
C GLN A 265 39.11 -22.19 21.27
N ILE A 266 38.48 -21.28 22.02
CA ILE A 266 38.09 -21.50 23.41
C ILE A 266 36.68 -22.09 23.40
N THR A 267 36.53 -23.32 23.90
CA THR A 267 35.25 -24.06 23.87
C THR A 267 34.59 -24.09 25.25
N ASN A 268 33.28 -24.37 25.29
CA ASN A 268 32.45 -24.38 26.50
C ASN A 268 32.33 -23.00 27.20
N VAL A 269 32.53 -21.90 26.47
CA VAL A 269 32.30 -20.54 26.95
C VAL A 269 30.79 -20.29 27.03
N ALA A 270 30.28 -20.15 28.26
CA ALA A 270 28.89 -19.72 28.51
C ALA A 270 28.67 -18.29 28.03
N ALA A 271 27.41 -17.90 27.81
CA ALA A 271 27.09 -16.52 27.42
C ALA A 271 27.49 -15.53 28.52
N GLY A 272 28.28 -14.51 28.17
CA GLY A 272 28.72 -13.48 29.10
C GLY A 272 27.55 -12.66 29.68
N THR A 273 27.64 -12.37 30.97
CA THR A 273 26.60 -11.69 31.79
C THR A 273 27.06 -10.35 32.34
N GLN A 274 28.37 -10.11 32.41
CA GLN A 274 29.02 -8.88 32.82
C GLN A 274 29.87 -8.33 31.65
N GLY A 275 30.16 -7.03 31.65
CA GLY A 275 30.92 -6.36 30.57
C GLY A 275 32.39 -6.78 30.44
N THR A 276 32.88 -7.66 31.30
CA THR A 276 34.23 -8.26 31.27
C THR A 276 34.24 -9.76 30.94
N ASP A 277 33.07 -10.37 30.77
CA ASP A 277 32.96 -11.79 30.43
C ASP A 277 33.28 -12.02 28.94
N ALA A 278 33.81 -13.19 28.59
CA ALA A 278 34.09 -13.54 27.21
C ALA A 278 32.78 -13.78 26.42
N VAL A 279 32.62 -13.11 25.28
CA VAL A 279 31.47 -13.26 24.38
C VAL A 279 31.60 -14.56 23.59
N ASN A 280 30.55 -15.39 23.58
CA ASN A 280 30.53 -16.64 22.82
C ASN A 280 29.91 -16.46 21.41
N LEU A 281 30.03 -17.49 20.56
CA LEU A 281 29.56 -17.41 19.17
C LEU A 281 28.04 -17.21 19.06
N ASP A 282 27.25 -17.76 19.99
CA ASP A 282 25.79 -17.60 19.96
C ASP A 282 25.36 -16.16 20.28
N GLN A 283 26.07 -15.49 21.20
CA GLN A 283 25.88 -14.06 21.46
C GLN A 283 26.27 -13.19 20.24
N LEU A 284 27.37 -13.52 19.57
CA LEU A 284 27.78 -12.82 18.34
C LEU A 284 26.79 -13.05 17.20
N ASN A 285 26.30 -14.28 17.03
CA ASN A 285 25.28 -14.62 16.05
C ASN A 285 23.96 -13.89 16.33
N ALA A 286 23.53 -13.77 17.60
CA ALA A 286 22.33 -13.00 17.94
C ALA A 286 22.46 -11.51 17.56
N VAL A 287 23.65 -10.91 17.70
CA VAL A 287 23.93 -9.55 17.20
C VAL A 287 23.94 -9.51 15.66
N ALA A 288 24.51 -10.52 15.00
CA ALA A 288 24.53 -10.61 13.54
C ALA A 288 23.13 -10.81 12.93
N ASP A 289 22.26 -11.59 13.58
CA ASP A 289 20.86 -11.78 13.19
C ASP A 289 20.05 -10.50 13.36
N VAL A 290 20.27 -9.73 14.44
CA VAL A 290 19.69 -8.38 14.59
C VAL A 290 20.20 -7.43 13.51
N ALA A 291 21.51 -7.41 13.22
CA ALA A 291 22.08 -6.58 12.15
C ALA A 291 21.55 -6.96 10.76
N GLY A 292 21.45 -8.26 10.45
CA GLY A 292 20.86 -8.77 9.22
C GLY A 292 19.36 -8.48 9.12
N THR A 293 18.65 -8.47 10.25
CA THR A 293 17.24 -8.07 10.35
C THR A 293 17.08 -6.57 10.07
N THR A 294 17.92 -5.70 10.66
CA THR A 294 17.94 -4.26 10.38
C THR A 294 18.25 -3.99 8.90
N ASN A 295 19.29 -4.61 8.35
CA ASN A 295 19.67 -4.51 6.93
C ASN A 295 18.64 -5.16 5.97
N LYS A 296 17.65 -5.91 6.47
CA LYS A 296 16.54 -6.42 5.65
C LYS A 296 15.38 -5.41 5.57
N TYR A 297 15.18 -4.58 6.60
CA TYR A 297 14.05 -3.67 6.70
C TYR A 297 14.40 -2.20 6.47
N PHE A 298 15.68 -1.81 6.62
CA PHE A 298 16.21 -0.48 6.30
C PHE A 298 17.29 -0.61 5.23
N GLN A 299 16.90 -0.53 3.96
CA GLN A 299 17.82 -0.59 2.82
C GLN A 299 17.81 0.73 2.04
N ALA A 300 18.99 1.34 1.89
CA ALA A 300 19.24 2.44 0.97
C ALA A 300 20.35 2.01 0.00
N SER A 301 20.11 2.12 -1.30
CA SER A 301 21.09 1.79 -2.34
C SER A 301 21.92 3.03 -2.70
N GLY A 302 23.23 2.98 -2.43
CA GLY A 302 24.17 3.98 -2.93
C GLY A 302 24.56 3.76 -4.39
N SER A 303 25.06 4.81 -5.04
CA SER A 303 25.66 4.71 -6.37
C SER A 303 27.03 4.03 -6.32
N ALA A 304 27.49 3.48 -7.45
CA ALA A 304 28.82 2.88 -7.56
C ALA A 304 29.97 3.91 -7.53
N ASN A 305 29.66 5.20 -7.38
CA ASN A 305 30.59 6.33 -7.49
C ASN A 305 30.75 7.12 -6.18
N SER A 306 29.96 6.80 -5.15
CA SER A 306 29.85 7.58 -3.91
C SER A 306 29.42 6.67 -2.75
N ASP A 307 30.07 6.84 -1.59
CA ASP A 307 29.74 6.21 -0.32
C ASP A 307 29.11 7.20 0.69
N ALA A 308 28.61 8.34 0.20
CA ALA A 308 28.00 9.39 1.01
C ALA A 308 26.75 8.88 1.76
N GLY A 309 26.84 8.79 3.09
CA GLY A 309 25.71 8.44 3.94
C GLY A 309 24.56 9.45 3.86
N ALA A 310 23.41 9.05 4.43
CA ALA A 310 22.35 10.00 4.75
C ALA A 310 22.81 10.92 5.90
N TYR A 311 22.45 12.20 5.84
CA TYR A 311 22.80 13.22 6.82
C TYR A 311 21.55 13.85 7.44
N VAL A 312 21.56 13.99 8.77
CA VAL A 312 20.51 14.63 9.55
C VAL A 312 21.18 15.66 10.46
N GLU A 313 20.70 16.90 10.45
CA GLU A 313 21.16 17.98 11.34
C GLU A 313 20.06 18.48 12.29
N GLY A 314 18.81 18.56 11.82
CA GLY A 314 17.68 19.07 12.60
C GLY A 314 17.08 18.08 13.61
N ASP A 315 16.42 18.61 14.64
CA ASP A 315 15.68 17.81 15.61
C ASP A 315 14.47 17.12 14.95
N ASP A 316 14.11 15.90 15.38
CA ASP A 316 13.02 15.06 14.85
C ASP A 316 13.03 14.79 13.32
N ALA A 317 14.14 15.04 12.64
CA ALA A 317 14.28 14.89 11.18
C ALA A 317 14.69 13.46 10.73
N LEU A 318 14.41 13.14 9.45
CA LEU A 318 14.62 11.83 8.84
C LEU A 318 15.32 11.95 7.47
N ALA A 319 16.48 11.31 7.31
CA ALA A 319 17.14 11.15 6.01
C ALA A 319 17.31 9.67 5.63
N ALA A 320 16.96 9.30 4.39
CA ALA A 320 16.97 7.93 3.90
C ALA A 320 17.36 7.87 2.41
N GLY A 321 18.66 7.87 2.14
CA GLY A 321 19.24 7.76 0.79
C GLY A 321 20.74 8.06 0.79
N GLU A 322 21.44 7.69 -0.28
CA GLU A 322 22.83 8.13 -0.50
C GLU A 322 22.86 9.65 -0.75
N ALA A 323 23.68 10.38 -0.01
CA ALA A 323 23.70 11.85 0.01
C ALA A 323 22.32 12.52 0.26
N ALA A 324 21.40 11.85 0.96
CA ALA A 324 20.13 12.45 1.39
C ALA A 324 20.35 13.34 2.63
N ASN A 325 19.93 14.59 2.60
CA ASN A 325 20.17 15.59 3.65
C ASN A 325 18.85 16.13 4.23
N ALA A 326 18.61 15.93 5.52
CA ALA A 326 17.50 16.53 6.26
C ALA A 326 18.06 17.51 7.32
N ILE A 327 18.03 18.81 6.99
CA ILE A 327 18.75 19.84 7.76
C ILE A 327 17.83 20.59 8.72
N GLY A 328 16.60 20.90 8.30
CA GLY A 328 15.62 21.57 9.17
C GLY A 328 14.97 20.64 10.20
N ASN A 329 14.34 21.23 11.21
CA ASN A 329 13.65 20.49 12.27
C ASN A 329 12.38 19.84 11.72
N GLY A 330 12.17 18.56 12.00
CA GLY A 330 11.11 17.74 11.43
C GLY A 330 11.23 17.50 9.91
N ALA A 331 12.35 17.84 9.29
CA ALA A 331 12.55 17.68 7.85
C ALA A 331 12.64 16.20 7.44
N SER A 332 12.19 15.87 6.23
CA SER A 332 12.17 14.50 5.71
C SER A 332 12.78 14.42 4.31
N ALA A 333 13.93 13.77 4.16
CA ALA A 333 14.65 13.58 2.89
C ALA A 333 14.76 12.10 2.51
N LEU A 334 14.02 11.65 1.49
CA LEU A 334 13.95 10.24 1.08
C LEU A 334 14.29 10.07 -0.41
N GLY A 335 15.34 9.29 -0.70
CA GLY A 335 15.88 9.11 -2.05
C GLY A 335 17.31 9.64 -2.17
N GLY A 336 18.08 9.12 -3.14
CA GLY A 336 19.47 9.55 -3.36
C GLY A 336 19.55 11.03 -3.73
N GLY A 337 20.37 11.81 -3.03
CA GLY A 337 20.49 13.26 -3.25
C GLY A 337 19.27 14.08 -2.84
N ALA A 338 18.28 13.53 -2.13
CA ALA A 338 17.14 14.30 -1.63
C ALA A 338 17.60 15.35 -0.58
N ASN A 339 17.15 16.59 -0.69
CA ASN A 339 17.58 17.71 0.16
C ASN A 339 16.35 18.43 0.75
N ALA A 340 16.16 18.33 2.06
CA ALA A 340 15.15 19.06 2.81
C ALA A 340 15.85 20.05 3.76
N LEU A 341 15.89 21.32 3.37
CA LEU A 341 16.84 22.31 3.91
C LEU A 341 16.30 23.16 5.07
N ALA A 342 15.00 23.15 5.31
CA ALA A 342 14.31 24.06 6.25
C ALA A 342 13.28 23.32 7.11
N ASP A 343 12.76 23.98 8.15
CA ASP A 343 11.84 23.37 9.12
C ASP A 343 10.57 22.83 8.44
N ALA A 344 10.18 21.60 8.82
CA ALA A 344 9.10 20.81 8.23
C ALA A 344 9.20 20.55 6.70
N ALA A 345 10.34 20.82 6.06
CA ALA A 345 10.52 20.58 4.63
C ALA A 345 10.54 19.08 4.30
N THR A 346 9.93 18.67 3.19
CA THR A 346 9.82 17.27 2.76
C THR A 346 10.31 17.10 1.33
N ALA A 347 11.39 16.35 1.11
CA ALA A 347 11.97 16.05 -0.20
C ALA A 347 11.96 14.54 -0.45
N VAL A 348 11.20 14.07 -1.44
CA VAL A 348 11.01 12.65 -1.74
C VAL A 348 11.25 12.38 -3.23
N GLY A 349 12.40 11.82 -3.55
CA GLY A 349 12.82 11.51 -4.92
C GLY A 349 14.33 11.67 -5.12
N PHE A 350 14.84 11.17 -6.25
CA PHE A 350 16.24 11.36 -6.60
C PHE A 350 16.51 12.84 -6.90
N ASN A 351 17.46 13.47 -6.19
CA ASN A 351 17.72 14.91 -6.24
C ASN A 351 16.49 15.82 -5.98
N ALA A 352 15.48 15.35 -5.24
CA ALA A 352 14.37 16.22 -4.82
C ALA A 352 14.89 17.34 -3.88
N LEU A 353 14.36 18.56 -3.99
CA LEU A 353 14.76 19.72 -3.22
C LEU A 353 13.55 20.42 -2.60
N ALA A 354 13.46 20.44 -1.28
CA ALA A 354 12.55 21.29 -0.52
C ALA A 354 13.39 22.32 0.26
N ALA A 355 13.42 23.57 -0.24
CA ALA A 355 14.39 24.58 0.18
C ALA A 355 13.87 25.55 1.26
N ALA A 356 12.56 25.65 1.44
CA ALA A 356 11.90 26.60 2.34
C ALA A 356 10.99 25.91 3.38
N GLY A 357 10.54 26.67 4.39
CA GLY A 357 9.73 26.15 5.48
C GLY A 357 8.42 25.52 5.00
N ASN A 358 8.06 24.37 5.55
CA ASN A 358 6.86 23.59 5.18
C ASN A 358 6.78 23.18 3.69
N ALA A 359 7.83 23.38 2.89
CA ALA A 359 7.83 23.09 1.46
C ALA A 359 7.91 21.57 1.19
N ALA A 360 7.25 21.09 0.14
CA ALA A 360 7.15 19.65 -0.14
C ALA A 360 7.39 19.30 -1.61
N ALA A 361 8.50 18.61 -1.89
CA ALA A 361 8.94 18.19 -3.23
C ALA A 361 8.85 16.66 -3.39
N PHE A 362 8.08 16.18 -4.37
CA PHE A 362 7.82 14.77 -4.64
C PHE A 362 8.10 14.43 -6.12
N GLY A 363 9.29 13.91 -6.41
CA GLY A 363 9.70 13.55 -7.77
C GLY A 363 11.21 13.60 -7.97
N ALA A 364 11.70 13.03 -9.08
CA ALA A 364 13.10 13.20 -9.45
C ALA A 364 13.36 14.66 -9.86
N ASN A 365 14.37 15.30 -9.28
CA ASN A 365 14.67 16.74 -9.45
C ASN A 365 13.50 17.70 -9.16
N ALA A 366 12.47 17.29 -8.40
CA ALA A 366 11.36 18.18 -8.01
C ALA A 366 11.86 19.28 -7.05
N GLN A 367 11.41 20.53 -7.22
CA GLN A 367 11.92 21.70 -6.48
C GLN A 367 10.77 22.51 -5.87
N ALA A 368 10.63 22.46 -4.55
CA ALA A 368 9.71 23.30 -3.78
C ALA A 368 10.54 24.37 -3.06
N MET A 369 10.49 25.62 -3.54
CA MET A 369 11.41 26.70 -3.17
C MET A 369 10.75 27.84 -2.38
N GLY A 370 9.43 28.03 -2.50
CA GLY A 370 8.68 28.99 -1.68
C GLY A 370 8.22 28.39 -0.34
N GLU A 371 7.95 29.22 0.67
CA GLU A 371 7.36 28.73 1.93
C GLU A 371 5.97 28.12 1.66
N TYR A 372 5.64 27.00 2.31
CA TYR A 372 4.42 26.21 2.03
C TYR A 372 4.24 25.70 0.59
N SER A 373 5.25 25.81 -0.28
CA SER A 373 5.14 25.39 -1.69
C SER A 373 5.13 23.87 -1.88
N VAL A 374 4.46 23.38 -2.93
CA VAL A 374 4.26 21.95 -3.20
C VAL A 374 4.61 21.60 -4.65
N ALA A 375 5.68 20.85 -4.88
CA ALA A 375 6.10 20.39 -6.22
C ALA A 375 5.93 18.86 -6.33
N VAL A 376 5.13 18.37 -7.28
CA VAL A 376 4.78 16.95 -7.45
C VAL A 376 4.92 16.54 -8.91
N GLY A 377 6.03 15.89 -9.24
CA GLY A 377 6.37 15.44 -10.58
C GLY A 377 7.86 15.52 -10.85
N ALA A 378 8.36 14.74 -11.81
CA ALA A 378 9.75 14.85 -12.24
C ALA A 378 10.02 16.24 -12.83
N ASP A 379 11.12 16.86 -12.43
CA ASP A 379 11.55 18.20 -12.85
C ASP A 379 10.51 19.32 -12.59
N SER A 380 9.54 19.10 -11.69
CA SER A 380 8.53 20.11 -11.29
C SER A 380 9.12 21.21 -10.40
N ILE A 381 8.59 22.43 -10.50
CA ILE A 381 9.08 23.62 -9.79
C ILE A 381 7.90 24.36 -9.17
N ALA A 382 7.90 24.56 -7.85
CA ALA A 382 6.99 25.44 -7.13
C ALA A 382 7.84 26.52 -6.44
N ALA A 383 7.95 27.69 -7.07
CA ALA A 383 8.91 28.73 -6.69
C ALA A 383 8.31 29.85 -5.83
N GLY A 384 7.03 30.21 -6.02
CA GLY A 384 6.34 31.22 -5.22
C GLY A 384 5.92 30.73 -3.84
N GLU A 385 5.69 31.64 -2.90
CA GLU A 385 5.10 31.33 -1.59
C GLU A 385 3.70 30.72 -1.79
N MET A 386 3.37 29.64 -1.04
CA MET A 386 2.11 28.88 -1.17
C MET A 386 1.81 28.32 -2.58
N SER A 387 2.77 28.35 -3.51
CA SER A 387 2.58 27.85 -4.89
C SER A 387 2.52 26.32 -4.97
N ALA A 388 1.81 25.79 -5.98
CA ALA A 388 1.65 24.35 -6.15
C ALA A 388 1.80 23.92 -7.63
N ALA A 389 2.75 23.02 -7.89
CA ALA A 389 3.07 22.49 -9.21
C ALA A 389 2.83 20.97 -9.26
N PHE A 390 1.85 20.51 -10.04
CA PHE A 390 1.49 19.10 -10.21
C PHE A 390 1.66 18.67 -11.67
N GLY A 391 2.65 17.82 -11.95
CA GLY A 391 2.95 17.33 -13.30
C GLY A 391 4.44 17.30 -13.59
N ALA A 392 4.85 16.55 -14.62
CA ALA A 392 6.25 16.55 -15.02
C ALA A 392 6.61 17.90 -15.68
N ALA A 393 7.67 18.55 -15.20
CA ALA A 393 8.06 19.91 -15.59
C ALA A 393 6.90 20.95 -15.50
N ALA A 394 5.99 20.81 -14.54
CA ALA A 394 5.06 21.88 -14.17
C ALA A 394 5.80 22.98 -13.39
N ALA A 395 5.52 24.24 -13.66
CA ALA A 395 6.15 25.40 -13.02
C ALA A 395 5.12 26.38 -12.44
N ALA A 396 5.03 26.46 -11.11
CA ALA A 396 4.23 27.43 -10.38
C ALA A 396 5.17 28.51 -9.82
N ASN A 397 5.32 29.60 -10.57
CA ASN A 397 6.36 30.61 -10.34
C ASN A 397 5.86 31.83 -9.55
N GLY A 398 4.57 32.17 -9.63
CA GLY A 398 3.97 33.25 -8.84
C GLY A 398 3.56 32.81 -7.43
N ASP A 399 3.48 33.77 -6.49
CA ASP A 399 2.96 33.50 -5.14
C ASP A 399 1.47 33.10 -5.21
N GLY A 400 1.06 32.07 -4.47
CA GLY A 400 -0.27 31.48 -4.51
C GLY A 400 -0.65 30.78 -5.83
N SER A 401 0.28 30.64 -6.79
CA SER A 401 -0.03 30.09 -8.11
C SER A 401 -0.20 28.57 -8.15
N LEU A 402 -0.99 28.08 -9.10
CA LEU A 402 -1.29 26.66 -9.32
C LEU A 402 -0.97 26.24 -10.75
N ALA A 403 0.08 25.44 -10.94
CA ALA A 403 0.37 24.75 -12.20
C ALA A 403 -0.05 23.27 -12.08
N SER A 404 -0.91 22.77 -12.97
CA SER A 404 -1.51 21.43 -12.88
C SER A 404 -1.61 20.77 -14.25
N GLY A 405 -0.52 20.13 -14.66
CA GLY A 405 -0.35 19.41 -15.91
C GLY A 405 1.13 19.33 -16.32
N THR A 406 1.47 18.38 -17.19
CA THR A 406 2.82 18.31 -17.75
C THR A 406 3.10 19.58 -18.57
N LEU A 407 4.19 20.28 -18.27
CA LEU A 407 4.54 21.59 -18.85
C LEU A 407 3.48 22.68 -18.63
N ALA A 408 2.68 22.62 -17.55
CA ALA A 408 1.85 23.75 -17.15
C ALA A 408 2.71 24.85 -16.50
N GLU A 409 2.49 26.12 -16.86
CA GLU A 409 3.24 27.27 -16.34
C GLU A 409 2.28 28.33 -15.76
N ALA A 410 2.38 28.61 -14.46
CA ALA A 410 1.61 29.63 -13.76
C ALA A 410 2.57 30.71 -13.23
N ASN A 411 2.71 31.80 -13.99
CA ASN A 411 3.75 32.81 -13.78
C ASN A 411 3.29 34.02 -12.96
N GLY A 412 2.00 34.37 -13.01
CA GLY A 412 1.42 35.47 -12.24
C GLY A 412 1.08 35.10 -10.79
N MET A 413 0.96 36.10 -9.92
CA MET A 413 0.45 35.97 -8.55
C MET A 413 -1.01 35.48 -8.57
N GLU A 414 -1.36 34.52 -7.71
CA GLU A 414 -2.67 33.84 -7.65
C GLU A 414 -3.14 33.20 -8.99
N SER A 415 -2.24 33.06 -9.97
CA SER A 415 -2.58 32.50 -11.30
C SER A 415 -2.78 30.98 -11.28
N SER A 416 -3.57 30.45 -12.21
CA SER A 416 -3.90 29.03 -12.31
C SER A 416 -3.79 28.50 -13.73
N ALA A 417 -2.86 27.59 -13.99
CA ALA A 417 -2.65 26.93 -15.27
C ALA A 417 -2.91 25.41 -15.16
N ILE A 418 -4.00 24.92 -15.75
CA ILE A 418 -4.51 23.55 -15.55
C ILE A 418 -4.67 22.84 -16.91
N GLY A 419 -3.63 22.16 -17.37
CA GLY A 419 -3.63 21.43 -18.64
C GLY A 419 -2.22 21.03 -19.09
N PHE A 420 -2.13 20.20 -20.13
CA PHE A 420 -0.85 20.00 -20.81
C PHE A 420 -0.47 21.28 -21.56
N TYR A 421 0.70 21.85 -21.27
CA TYR A 421 1.14 23.10 -21.91
C TYR A 421 0.15 24.28 -21.73
N ALA A 422 -0.52 24.36 -20.58
CA ALA A 422 -1.34 25.51 -20.21
C ALA A 422 -0.47 26.61 -19.59
N THR A 423 -0.73 27.88 -19.92
CA THR A 423 0.08 29.02 -19.48
C THR A 423 -0.79 30.15 -18.93
N ALA A 424 -0.54 30.56 -17.68
CA ALA A 424 -1.18 31.70 -17.03
C ALA A 424 -0.12 32.74 -16.64
N ASP A 425 0.05 33.77 -17.47
CA ASP A 425 1.22 34.68 -17.42
C ASP A 425 1.04 35.90 -16.51
N ALA A 426 -0.20 36.30 -16.21
CA ALA A 426 -0.52 37.51 -15.47
C ALA A 426 -1.21 37.23 -14.13
N ASP A 427 -1.22 38.22 -13.23
CA ASP A 427 -1.80 38.07 -11.90
C ASP A 427 -3.31 37.77 -11.99
N GLY A 428 -3.79 36.82 -11.19
CA GLY A 428 -5.16 36.31 -11.23
C GLY A 428 -5.57 35.56 -12.51
N ALA A 429 -4.67 35.39 -13.48
CA ALA A 429 -4.99 34.75 -14.76
C ALA A 429 -5.28 33.24 -14.60
N THR A 430 -6.29 32.74 -15.31
CA THR A 430 -6.77 31.36 -15.23
C THR A 430 -6.78 30.71 -16.61
N ALA A 431 -5.84 29.81 -16.89
CA ALA A 431 -5.76 28.99 -18.10
C ALA A 431 -6.15 27.54 -17.78
N VAL A 432 -7.19 27.00 -18.43
CA VAL A 432 -7.71 25.65 -18.18
C VAL A 432 -7.95 24.93 -19.51
N GLY A 433 -7.27 23.81 -19.72
CA GLY A 433 -7.25 23.06 -20.98
C GLY A 433 -5.87 23.02 -21.60
N ALA A 434 -5.62 22.03 -22.45
CA ALA A 434 -4.30 21.89 -23.08
C ALA A 434 -4.03 23.02 -24.08
N GLU A 435 -2.80 23.53 -24.11
CA GLU A 435 -2.36 24.64 -24.97
C GLU A 435 -3.16 25.95 -24.74
N SER A 436 -3.83 26.11 -23.59
CA SER A 436 -4.54 27.36 -23.23
C SER A 436 -3.60 28.44 -22.70
N LEU A 437 -3.87 29.69 -23.04
CA LEU A 437 -3.06 30.86 -22.68
C LEU A 437 -3.95 31.97 -22.08
N ALA A 438 -3.67 32.37 -20.84
CA ALA A 438 -4.27 33.52 -20.17
C ALA A 438 -3.17 34.52 -19.81
N SER A 439 -3.08 35.65 -20.52
CA SER A 439 -1.98 36.63 -20.39
C SER A 439 -2.42 38.05 -20.04
N GLY A 440 -3.72 38.32 -19.95
CA GLY A 440 -4.24 39.57 -19.39
C GLY A 440 -4.42 39.47 -17.87
N LEU A 441 -4.34 40.60 -17.16
CA LEU A 441 -4.65 40.68 -15.73
C LEU A 441 -6.07 40.16 -15.47
N GLU A 442 -6.29 39.28 -14.47
CA GLU A 442 -7.60 38.65 -14.18
C GLU A 442 -8.26 37.92 -15.38
N SER A 443 -7.50 37.57 -16.45
CA SER A 443 -8.06 36.93 -17.64
C SER A 443 -8.37 35.44 -17.46
N THR A 444 -9.34 34.90 -18.20
CA THR A 444 -9.75 33.48 -18.13
C THR A 444 -9.77 32.82 -19.51
N ALA A 445 -8.90 31.86 -19.76
CA ALA A 445 -8.93 30.98 -20.93
C ALA A 445 -9.38 29.56 -20.50
N ASN A 446 -10.45 29.04 -21.10
CA ASN A 446 -11.00 27.72 -20.77
C ASN A 446 -11.35 26.94 -22.04
N GLY A 447 -10.46 26.04 -22.46
CA GLY A 447 -10.60 25.22 -23.67
C GLY A 447 -9.26 24.72 -24.18
N PHE A 448 -9.28 23.85 -25.19
CA PHE A 448 -8.08 23.50 -25.95
C PHE A 448 -7.68 24.70 -26.83
N ALA A 449 -6.43 25.17 -26.74
CA ALA A 449 -5.96 26.35 -27.49
C ALA A 449 -6.84 27.62 -27.32
N ALA A 450 -7.42 27.81 -26.13
CA ALA A 450 -8.14 29.03 -25.77
C ALA A 450 -7.15 30.16 -25.41
N ASN A 451 -7.36 31.38 -25.89
CA ASN A 451 -6.47 32.52 -25.70
C ASN A 451 -7.24 33.71 -25.10
N ALA A 452 -6.89 34.12 -23.88
CA ALA A 452 -7.43 35.31 -23.20
C ALA A 452 -6.29 36.31 -22.95
N LEU A 453 -6.15 37.31 -23.82
CA LEU A 453 -4.97 38.18 -23.88
C LEU A 453 -5.22 39.58 -23.30
N GLY A 454 -6.47 40.04 -23.30
CA GLY A 454 -6.85 41.33 -22.71
C GLY A 454 -7.12 41.25 -21.21
N ASP A 455 -6.88 42.36 -20.48
CA ASP A 455 -7.19 42.44 -19.05
C ASP A 455 -8.70 42.21 -18.80
N GLY A 456 -9.04 41.32 -17.87
CA GLY A 456 -10.40 40.88 -17.56
C GLY A 456 -11.12 40.14 -18.70
N SER A 457 -10.40 39.69 -19.74
CA SER A 457 -10.98 38.96 -20.87
C SER A 457 -11.35 37.51 -20.52
N SER A 458 -12.31 36.93 -21.25
CA SER A 458 -12.79 35.57 -21.06
C SER A 458 -12.93 34.82 -22.39
N ALA A 459 -12.16 33.76 -22.59
CA ALA A 459 -12.15 32.91 -23.78
C ALA A 459 -12.58 31.48 -23.41
N LEU A 460 -13.83 31.12 -23.69
CA LEU A 460 -14.51 29.92 -23.17
C LEU A 460 -14.93 28.98 -24.31
N GLY A 461 -14.05 28.07 -24.70
CA GLY A 461 -14.23 27.12 -25.79
C GLY A 461 -12.91 26.78 -26.46
N ALA A 462 -12.85 25.67 -27.19
CA ALA A 462 -11.65 25.34 -27.95
C ALA A 462 -11.42 26.36 -29.09
N GLU A 463 -10.16 26.70 -29.35
CA GLU A 463 -9.74 27.68 -30.37
C GLU A 463 -10.39 29.08 -30.19
N THR A 464 -10.77 29.46 -28.97
CA THR A 464 -11.29 30.81 -28.67
C THR A 464 -10.18 31.86 -28.58
N TYR A 465 -10.53 33.11 -28.91
CA TYR A 465 -9.65 34.27 -28.82
C TYR A 465 -10.37 35.50 -28.24
N ALA A 466 -9.95 35.96 -27.07
CA ALA A 466 -10.41 37.21 -26.46
C ALA A 466 -9.22 38.17 -26.33
N GLY A 467 -9.04 39.04 -27.34
CA GLY A 467 -7.92 39.98 -27.43
C GLY A 467 -8.16 41.30 -26.69
N GLY A 468 -9.42 41.77 -26.67
CA GLY A 468 -9.77 43.06 -26.10
C GLY A 468 -9.88 43.08 -24.58
N VAL A 469 -9.69 44.26 -23.98
CA VAL A 469 -9.93 44.49 -22.55
C VAL A 469 -11.39 44.18 -22.21
N THR A 470 -11.62 43.28 -21.25
CA THR A 470 -12.92 42.72 -20.86
C THR A 470 -13.73 42.10 -22.01
N ALA A 471 -13.06 41.67 -23.08
CA ALA A 471 -13.70 40.96 -24.18
C ALA A 471 -14.13 39.54 -23.76
N THR A 472 -15.28 39.08 -24.27
CA THR A 472 -15.86 37.76 -23.95
C THR A 472 -16.08 36.95 -25.22
N ALA A 473 -15.28 35.90 -25.44
CA ALA A 473 -15.43 34.94 -26.53
C ALA A 473 -15.91 33.58 -25.98
N VAL A 474 -17.00 33.03 -26.51
CA VAL A 474 -17.62 31.78 -26.03
C VAL A 474 -18.07 30.89 -27.19
N GLY A 475 -17.54 29.67 -27.28
CA GLY A 475 -17.83 28.70 -28.34
C GLY A 475 -16.63 28.40 -29.23
N TYR A 476 -16.73 27.32 -30.01
CA TYR A 476 -15.61 26.84 -30.85
C TYR A 476 -15.19 27.88 -31.90
N GLY A 477 -13.94 28.35 -31.87
CA GLY A 477 -13.43 29.33 -32.84
C GLY A 477 -14.02 30.75 -32.68
N ALA A 478 -14.57 31.11 -31.51
CA ALA A 478 -15.12 32.46 -31.29
C ALA A 478 -14.00 33.51 -31.07
N VAL A 479 -14.16 34.71 -31.65
CA VAL A 479 -13.17 35.80 -31.66
C VAL A 479 -13.80 37.10 -31.12
N ALA A 480 -13.20 37.67 -30.08
CA ALA A 480 -13.61 38.94 -29.46
C ALA A 480 -12.36 39.83 -29.26
N ASP A 481 -11.98 40.57 -30.30
CA ASP A 481 -10.74 41.39 -30.33
C ASP A 481 -10.98 42.83 -29.83
N GLY A 482 -12.21 43.34 -29.98
CA GLY A 482 -12.57 44.69 -29.51
C GLY A 482 -12.65 44.81 -27.98
N ASN A 483 -12.27 45.96 -27.43
CA ASN A 483 -12.52 46.26 -26.01
C ASN A 483 -14.03 46.23 -25.70
N TYR A 484 -14.41 45.62 -24.58
CA TYR A 484 -15.82 45.38 -24.19
C TYR A 484 -16.65 44.58 -25.21
N SER A 485 -16.01 43.83 -26.13
CA SER A 485 -16.72 43.03 -27.13
C SER A 485 -17.27 41.70 -26.56
N THR A 486 -18.30 41.15 -27.20
CA THR A 486 -18.92 39.87 -26.80
C THR A 486 -19.23 39.01 -28.02
N ALA A 487 -18.53 37.90 -28.20
CA ALA A 487 -18.74 36.90 -29.24
C ALA A 487 -19.22 35.58 -28.62
N ILE A 488 -20.47 35.15 -28.87
CA ILE A 488 -21.07 33.95 -28.26
C ILE A 488 -21.69 33.06 -29.35
N GLY A 489 -20.95 32.03 -29.75
CA GLY A 489 -21.33 31.05 -30.76
C GLY A 489 -20.11 30.47 -31.46
N GLY A 490 -20.26 29.32 -32.12
CA GLY A 490 -19.15 28.78 -32.92
C GLY A 490 -18.84 29.72 -34.09
N TRP A 491 -17.58 30.11 -34.26
CA TRP A 491 -17.15 31.12 -35.25
C TRP A 491 -17.90 32.47 -35.15
N ALA A 492 -18.32 32.89 -33.95
CA ALA A 492 -18.79 34.25 -33.73
C ALA A 492 -17.60 35.22 -33.71
N GLU A 493 -17.69 36.36 -34.38
CA GLU A 493 -16.57 37.29 -34.57
C GLU A 493 -16.96 38.75 -34.24
N VAL A 494 -16.15 39.40 -33.39
CA VAL A 494 -16.22 40.84 -33.12
C VAL A 494 -14.83 41.45 -33.15
N LEU A 495 -14.63 42.44 -34.02
CA LEU A 495 -13.34 43.10 -34.25
C LEU A 495 -13.24 44.51 -33.66
N ALA A 496 -14.37 45.12 -33.26
CA ALA A 496 -14.45 46.50 -32.82
C ALA A 496 -15.04 46.66 -31.42
N ALA A 497 -14.79 47.80 -30.79
CA ALA A 497 -15.19 48.05 -29.40
C ALA A 497 -16.71 48.07 -29.21
N ASN A 498 -17.16 47.59 -28.06
CA ASN A 498 -18.57 47.42 -27.66
C ASN A 498 -19.42 46.49 -28.57
N GLY A 499 -18.83 45.88 -29.61
CA GLY A 499 -19.56 45.02 -30.53
C GLY A 499 -20.05 43.73 -29.88
N THR A 500 -21.21 43.24 -30.31
CA THR A 500 -21.83 42.02 -29.79
C THR A 500 -22.26 41.11 -30.94
N ALA A 501 -21.78 39.88 -30.98
CA ALA A 501 -22.16 38.84 -31.95
C ALA A 501 -22.61 37.57 -31.22
N VAL A 502 -23.88 37.17 -31.35
CA VAL A 502 -24.47 36.03 -30.65
C VAL A 502 -25.15 35.09 -31.65
N GLY A 503 -24.47 34.01 -32.00
CA GLY A 503 -24.91 33.01 -32.97
C GLY A 503 -23.74 32.30 -33.64
N ASN A 504 -23.98 31.15 -34.28
CA ASN A 504 -22.97 30.50 -35.10
C ASN A 504 -22.70 31.36 -36.36
N SER A 505 -21.45 31.69 -36.65
CA SER A 505 -21.07 32.57 -37.77
C SER A 505 -21.66 33.99 -37.69
N ALA A 506 -22.02 34.46 -36.49
CA ALA A 506 -22.48 35.84 -36.28
C ALA A 506 -21.28 36.80 -36.30
N ILE A 507 -21.40 37.95 -36.97
CA ILE A 507 -20.30 38.92 -37.15
C ILE A 507 -20.77 40.32 -36.77
N ALA A 508 -20.03 41.00 -35.89
CA ALA A 508 -20.18 42.43 -35.63
C ALA A 508 -18.86 43.15 -35.95
N PHE A 509 -18.81 43.84 -37.09
CA PHE A 509 -17.57 44.31 -37.68
C PHE A 509 -17.12 45.68 -37.15
N GLU A 510 -18.06 46.61 -36.98
CA GLU A 510 -17.82 48.00 -36.58
C GLU A 510 -18.18 48.26 -35.11
N ALA A 511 -17.74 49.42 -34.59
CA ALA A 511 -18.00 49.78 -33.20
C ALA A 511 -19.50 49.86 -32.87
N ASP A 512 -19.87 49.44 -31.66
CA ASP A 512 -21.25 49.41 -31.15
C ASP A 512 -22.23 48.51 -31.96
N ALA A 513 -21.74 47.71 -32.93
CA ALA A 513 -22.57 46.86 -33.79
C ALA A 513 -23.09 45.60 -33.05
N SER A 514 -24.30 45.15 -33.38
CA SER A 514 -25.03 44.09 -32.66
C SER A 514 -25.64 43.05 -33.59
N ALA A 515 -25.06 41.84 -33.65
CA ALA A 515 -25.54 40.71 -34.43
C ALA A 515 -26.11 39.59 -33.52
N PHE A 516 -27.34 39.14 -33.77
CA PHE A 516 -28.07 38.15 -32.97
C PHE A 516 -28.78 37.13 -33.86
N GLY A 517 -28.13 36.00 -34.13
CA GLY A 517 -28.64 34.92 -34.99
C GLY A 517 -27.51 34.15 -35.66
N ALA A 518 -27.79 32.94 -36.14
CA ALA A 518 -26.84 32.23 -36.98
C ALA A 518 -26.66 32.99 -38.31
N ASP A 519 -25.43 33.15 -38.77
CA ASP A 519 -25.08 33.92 -39.98
C ASP A 519 -25.57 35.40 -39.97
N ALA A 520 -25.80 35.99 -38.78
CA ALA A 520 -26.22 37.39 -38.66
C ALA A 520 -25.02 38.35 -38.76
N TRP A 521 -25.08 39.34 -39.64
CA TRP A 521 -23.98 40.27 -39.93
C TRP A 521 -24.38 41.73 -39.64
N ALA A 522 -23.77 42.34 -38.62
CA ALA A 522 -23.87 43.77 -38.32
C ALA A 522 -22.58 44.46 -38.78
N MET A 523 -22.61 45.06 -39.97
CA MET A 523 -21.42 45.59 -40.66
C MET A 523 -21.29 47.12 -40.57
N GLY A 524 -22.37 47.84 -40.26
CA GLY A 524 -22.32 49.29 -40.02
C GLY A 524 -22.04 49.62 -38.55
N GLN A 525 -21.38 50.75 -38.27
CA GLN A 525 -21.24 51.26 -36.90
C GLN A 525 -22.62 51.45 -36.26
N ALA A 526 -22.78 51.02 -35.01
CA ALA A 526 -24.04 51.03 -34.26
C ALA A 526 -25.23 50.32 -34.98
N SER A 527 -24.96 49.45 -35.95
CA SER A 527 -26.00 48.68 -36.66
C SER A 527 -26.49 47.48 -35.83
N THR A 528 -27.73 47.04 -36.04
CA THR A 528 -28.34 45.91 -35.34
C THR A 528 -28.95 44.91 -36.31
N ALA A 529 -28.43 43.67 -36.34
CA ALA A 529 -28.96 42.55 -37.10
C ALA A 529 -29.50 41.47 -36.14
N LEU A 530 -30.78 41.12 -36.22
CA LEU A 530 -31.41 40.12 -35.34
C LEU A 530 -32.30 39.16 -36.13
N GLY A 531 -31.84 37.93 -36.28
CA GLY A 531 -32.44 36.88 -37.11
C GLY A 531 -31.38 36.03 -37.81
N GLN A 532 -31.74 34.81 -38.25
CA GLN A 532 -30.82 33.98 -39.03
C GLN A 532 -30.57 34.63 -40.40
N GLY A 533 -29.30 34.82 -40.80
CA GLY A 533 -28.96 35.51 -42.05
C GLY A 533 -29.33 37.00 -42.11
N ALA A 534 -29.65 37.64 -40.98
CA ALA A 534 -29.97 39.07 -40.96
C ALA A 534 -28.71 39.92 -41.24
N THR A 535 -28.81 40.93 -42.10
CA THR A 535 -27.69 41.80 -42.49
C THR A 535 -28.03 43.27 -42.25
N ALA A 536 -27.29 43.95 -41.38
CA ALA A 536 -27.41 45.38 -41.13
C ALA A 536 -26.11 46.07 -41.59
N ALA A 537 -26.10 46.54 -42.84
CA ALA A 537 -24.88 47.02 -43.50
C ALA A 537 -24.71 48.55 -43.47
N GLY A 538 -25.81 49.31 -43.37
CA GLY A 538 -25.74 50.76 -43.23
C GLY A 538 -25.34 51.22 -41.82
N LEU A 539 -24.72 52.40 -41.73
CA LEU A 539 -24.48 53.12 -40.48
C LEU A 539 -25.80 53.26 -39.70
N ALA A 540 -25.80 52.83 -38.42
CA ALA A 540 -26.97 52.81 -37.53
C ALA A 540 -28.24 52.17 -38.13
N SER A 541 -28.08 51.22 -39.06
CA SER A 541 -29.19 50.45 -39.66
C SER A 541 -29.69 49.35 -38.72
N THR A 542 -30.94 48.90 -38.92
CA THR A 542 -31.59 47.89 -38.08
C THR A 542 -32.33 46.85 -38.93
N ALA A 543 -31.90 45.59 -38.89
CA ALA A 543 -32.51 44.45 -39.58
C ALA A 543 -33.05 43.43 -38.57
N LEU A 544 -34.36 43.21 -38.52
CA LEU A 544 -35.05 42.35 -37.55
C LEU A 544 -35.91 41.29 -38.27
N GLY A 545 -35.32 40.13 -38.57
CA GLY A 545 -35.99 39.01 -39.24
C GLY A 545 -35.03 38.01 -39.88
N GLN A 546 -35.53 36.83 -40.23
CA GLN A 546 -34.73 35.85 -40.98
C GLN A 546 -34.47 36.39 -42.40
N GLU A 547 -33.21 36.45 -42.85
CA GLU A 547 -32.79 37.06 -44.12
C GLU A 547 -33.16 38.57 -44.28
N ALA A 548 -33.44 39.30 -43.18
CA ALA A 548 -33.72 40.74 -43.27
C ALA A 548 -32.44 41.53 -43.61
N GLU A 549 -32.51 42.46 -44.55
CA GLU A 549 -31.37 43.27 -45.02
C GLU A 549 -31.66 44.78 -44.90
N ALA A 550 -30.85 45.49 -44.12
CA ALA A 550 -30.88 46.94 -43.99
C ALA A 550 -29.57 47.53 -44.57
N GLY A 551 -29.54 47.73 -45.88
CA GLY A 551 -28.38 48.23 -46.62
C GLY A 551 -28.15 49.73 -46.49
N GLY A 552 -29.21 50.52 -46.28
CA GLY A 552 -29.12 51.98 -46.20
C GLY A 552 -28.66 52.53 -44.85
N GLU A 553 -27.97 53.68 -44.86
CA GLU A 553 -27.69 54.48 -43.66
C GLU A 553 -29.01 54.87 -42.96
N PHE A 554 -29.11 54.63 -41.64
CA PHE A 554 -30.34 54.73 -40.83
C PHE A 554 -31.53 53.87 -41.29
N ALA A 555 -31.35 52.91 -42.21
CA ALA A 555 -32.44 52.09 -42.72
C ALA A 555 -32.94 51.06 -41.69
N THR A 556 -34.24 50.72 -41.75
CA THR A 556 -34.90 49.77 -40.83
C THR A 556 -35.68 48.72 -41.61
N ALA A 557 -35.26 47.46 -41.55
CA ALA A 557 -35.94 46.30 -42.13
C ALA A 557 -36.50 45.40 -41.01
N VAL A 558 -37.80 45.08 -41.04
CA VAL A 558 -38.47 44.28 -39.99
C VAL A 558 -39.43 43.26 -40.61
N GLY A 559 -39.04 41.98 -40.59
CA GLY A 559 -39.77 40.89 -41.23
C GLY A 559 -38.82 39.91 -41.92
N LYS A 560 -39.30 38.70 -42.24
CA LYS A 560 -38.48 37.75 -43.03
C LYS A 560 -38.24 38.34 -44.42
N SER A 561 -36.97 38.29 -44.87
CA SER A 561 -36.53 38.75 -46.19
C SER A 561 -36.94 40.18 -46.53
N ALA A 562 -37.13 41.04 -45.52
CA ALA A 562 -37.42 42.47 -45.69
C ALA A 562 -36.15 43.23 -46.07
N LEU A 563 -36.24 44.15 -47.03
CA LEU A 563 -35.11 44.83 -47.67
C LEU A 563 -35.26 46.35 -47.54
N ALA A 564 -34.34 47.03 -46.88
CA ALA A 564 -34.34 48.49 -46.72
C ALA A 564 -32.99 49.06 -47.20
N ASN A 565 -32.93 49.40 -48.49
CA ASN A 565 -31.69 49.78 -49.18
C ASN A 565 -31.51 51.29 -49.36
N GLY A 566 -32.60 52.07 -49.33
CA GLY A 566 -32.50 53.53 -49.33
C GLY A 566 -31.99 54.08 -48.00
N ALA A 567 -31.27 55.20 -48.04
CA ALA A 567 -30.91 55.92 -46.82
C ALA A 567 -32.18 56.41 -46.10
N GLY A 568 -32.32 56.11 -44.80
CA GLY A 568 -33.52 56.39 -44.01
C GLY A 568 -34.76 55.55 -44.39
N ALA A 569 -34.62 54.51 -45.20
CA ALA A 569 -35.75 53.70 -45.66
C ALA A 569 -36.29 52.74 -44.59
N VAL A 570 -37.59 52.45 -44.62
CA VAL A 570 -38.29 51.61 -43.63
C VAL A 570 -39.11 50.51 -44.31
N ALA A 571 -38.64 49.27 -44.25
CA ALA A 571 -39.34 48.08 -44.74
C ALA A 571 -39.90 47.27 -43.55
N VAL A 572 -41.21 47.03 -43.50
CA VAL A 572 -41.87 46.28 -42.41
C VAL A 572 -42.90 45.29 -42.96
N GLY A 573 -42.52 44.01 -43.04
CA GLY A 573 -43.35 42.93 -43.58
C GLY A 573 -42.53 41.90 -44.35
N GLU A 574 -43.10 40.71 -44.52
CA GLU A 574 -42.44 39.60 -45.23
C GLU A 574 -42.22 39.96 -46.71
N TYR A 575 -40.96 39.91 -47.15
CA TYR A 575 -40.50 40.37 -48.47
C TYR A 575 -40.74 41.86 -48.80
N SER A 576 -41.01 42.72 -47.81
CA SER A 576 -41.15 44.18 -48.04
C SER A 576 -39.84 44.79 -48.58
N ASP A 577 -39.94 45.75 -49.51
CA ASP A 577 -38.81 46.34 -50.23
C ASP A 577 -38.89 47.88 -50.22
N ALA A 578 -37.96 48.53 -49.52
CA ALA A 578 -37.83 49.99 -49.41
C ALA A 578 -36.49 50.42 -50.02
N ALA A 579 -36.44 50.44 -51.36
CA ALA A 579 -35.24 50.75 -52.13
C ALA A 579 -35.00 52.26 -52.32
N GLY A 580 -36.04 53.09 -52.24
CA GLY A 580 -35.92 54.55 -52.35
C GLY A 580 -35.39 55.19 -51.07
N ASN A 581 -34.58 56.26 -51.18
CA ASN A 581 -34.20 57.06 -50.01
C ASN A 581 -35.45 57.66 -49.34
N GLU A 582 -35.47 57.71 -48.01
CA GLU A 582 -36.61 58.15 -47.18
C GLU A 582 -37.94 57.40 -47.46
N SER A 583 -37.90 56.24 -48.13
CA SER A 583 -39.09 55.47 -48.51
C SER A 583 -39.62 54.56 -47.38
N VAL A 584 -40.91 54.22 -47.43
CA VAL A 584 -41.57 53.42 -46.39
C VAL A 584 -42.45 52.33 -47.03
N ALA A 585 -42.07 51.06 -46.88
CA ALA A 585 -42.81 49.90 -47.38
C ALA A 585 -43.31 49.02 -46.23
N ILE A 586 -44.61 49.06 -45.90
CA ILE A 586 -45.20 48.30 -44.78
C ILE A 586 -46.28 47.35 -45.32
N GLY A 587 -45.97 46.06 -45.39
CA GLY A 587 -46.87 45.02 -45.88
C GLY A 587 -46.15 43.80 -46.45
N GLY A 588 -46.89 42.71 -46.64
CA GLY A 588 -46.38 41.43 -47.13
C GLY A 588 -47.32 40.28 -46.80
N THR A 589 -47.07 39.08 -47.34
CA THR A 589 -47.83 37.85 -47.03
C THR A 589 -46.97 36.60 -47.01
N ALA A 590 -47.41 35.59 -46.25
CA ALA A 590 -46.73 34.33 -45.92
C ALA A 590 -46.46 33.35 -47.09
N TYR A 591 -46.39 33.86 -48.32
CA TYR A 591 -46.14 33.09 -49.54
C TYR A 591 -45.17 33.81 -50.52
N GLY A 592 -44.66 35.00 -50.20
CA GLY A 592 -43.58 35.65 -50.96
C GLY A 592 -43.88 36.12 -52.40
N PHE A 593 -45.14 36.04 -52.86
CA PHE A 593 -45.53 36.48 -54.22
C PHE A 593 -46.17 37.88 -54.28
N ILE A 594 -46.37 38.54 -53.12
CA ILE A 594 -47.10 39.81 -53.00
C ILE A 594 -46.44 40.65 -51.88
N ASN A 595 -45.39 41.40 -52.25
CA ASN A 595 -44.65 42.30 -51.36
C ASN A 595 -45.23 43.72 -51.32
N ALA A 596 -44.91 44.50 -50.29
CA ALA A 596 -44.99 45.97 -50.37
C ALA A 596 -43.65 46.49 -50.92
N ALA A 597 -43.67 47.39 -51.89
CA ALA A 597 -42.48 47.94 -52.54
C ALA A 597 -42.55 49.47 -52.66
N ALA A 598 -41.55 50.18 -52.16
CA ALA A 598 -41.40 51.63 -52.27
C ALA A 598 -40.02 51.95 -52.86
N THR A 599 -39.97 52.27 -54.16
CA THR A 599 -38.72 52.38 -54.93
C THR A 599 -38.37 53.82 -55.31
N GLY A 600 -39.32 54.75 -55.27
CA GLY A 600 -39.09 56.20 -55.47
C GLY A 600 -38.59 56.92 -54.21
N GLU A 601 -37.93 58.07 -54.37
CA GLU A 601 -37.45 58.91 -53.27
C GLU A 601 -38.63 59.46 -52.44
N GLY A 602 -38.67 59.16 -51.14
CA GLY A 602 -39.77 59.54 -50.24
C GLY A 602 -41.11 58.85 -50.55
N ALA A 603 -41.10 57.73 -51.29
CA ALA A 603 -42.30 56.97 -51.64
C ALA A 603 -42.83 56.14 -50.46
N ILE A 604 -44.16 55.95 -50.38
CA ILE A 604 -44.83 55.25 -49.28
C ILE A 604 -45.75 54.15 -49.83
N ALA A 605 -45.50 52.89 -49.47
CA ALA A 605 -46.31 51.72 -49.82
C ALA A 605 -46.87 51.04 -48.55
N LEU A 606 -48.18 51.06 -48.33
CA LEU A 606 -48.86 50.51 -47.15
C LEU A 606 -49.91 49.45 -47.53
N GLY A 607 -49.54 48.18 -47.42
CA GLY A 607 -50.40 47.03 -47.75
C GLY A 607 -49.67 45.96 -48.56
N ALA A 608 -50.14 44.71 -48.49
CA ALA A 608 -49.57 43.65 -49.30
C ALA A 608 -49.84 43.91 -50.79
N GLY A 609 -48.78 44.01 -51.60
CA GLY A 609 -48.89 44.34 -53.02
C GLY A 609 -48.90 45.84 -53.29
N ALA A 610 -48.77 46.70 -52.26
CA ALA A 610 -48.65 48.13 -52.48
C ALA A 610 -47.32 48.46 -53.17
N LEU A 611 -47.35 49.19 -54.28
CA LEU A 611 -46.21 49.48 -55.15
C LEU A 611 -46.12 50.99 -55.40
N ALA A 612 -45.13 51.66 -54.82
CA ALA A 612 -44.93 53.11 -54.92
C ALA A 612 -43.60 53.41 -55.63
N GLU A 613 -43.67 53.63 -56.94
CA GLU A 613 -42.49 53.71 -57.83
C GLU A 613 -42.07 55.16 -58.11
N GLY A 614 -43.02 56.10 -58.13
CA GLY A 614 -42.72 57.50 -58.36
C GLY A 614 -42.14 58.19 -57.12
N ASP A 615 -41.25 59.16 -57.30
CA ASP A 615 -40.75 59.98 -56.19
C ASP A 615 -41.93 60.66 -55.46
N ARG A 616 -41.94 60.56 -54.13
CA ARG A 616 -42.95 61.12 -53.21
C ARG A 616 -44.37 60.59 -53.46
N SER A 617 -44.49 59.44 -54.13
CA SER A 617 -45.76 58.75 -54.36
C SER A 617 -46.26 58.02 -53.11
N GLN A 618 -47.56 57.72 -53.05
CA GLN A 618 -48.19 57.03 -51.90
C GLN A 618 -49.20 55.98 -52.36
N ALA A 619 -48.88 54.70 -52.23
CA ALA A 619 -49.79 53.57 -52.43
C ALA A 619 -50.27 53.01 -51.08
N GLN A 620 -51.57 52.91 -50.85
CA GLN A 620 -52.16 52.38 -49.62
C GLN A 620 -53.35 51.45 -49.93
N GLY A 621 -53.15 50.15 -49.75
CA GLY A 621 -54.14 49.12 -50.07
C GLY A 621 -53.52 47.80 -50.51
N TRP A 622 -54.35 46.76 -50.62
CA TRP A 622 -53.96 45.49 -51.23
C TRP A 622 -53.77 45.69 -52.75
N LEU A 623 -52.60 45.39 -53.31
CA LEU A 623 -52.30 45.62 -54.75
C LEU A 623 -52.54 47.08 -55.23
N ALA A 624 -52.28 48.09 -54.38
CA ALA A 624 -52.37 49.49 -54.78
C ALA A 624 -51.08 49.95 -55.49
N THR A 625 -51.14 50.68 -56.59
CA THR A 625 -49.97 51.11 -57.36
C THR A 625 -49.92 52.63 -57.56
N ALA A 626 -48.78 53.26 -57.33
CA ALA A 626 -48.54 54.69 -57.53
C ALA A 626 -47.23 54.90 -58.32
N SER A 627 -47.34 54.96 -59.64
CA SER A 627 -46.18 54.92 -60.56
C SER A 627 -45.64 56.30 -60.96
N GLY A 628 -46.46 57.35 -60.89
CA GLY A 628 -46.06 58.72 -61.28
C GLY A 628 -45.48 59.55 -60.14
N GLU A 629 -44.72 60.61 -60.46
CA GLU A 629 -44.17 61.55 -59.48
C GLU A 629 -45.29 62.17 -58.63
N GLY A 630 -45.19 62.12 -57.30
CA GLY A 630 -46.19 62.67 -56.38
C GLY A 630 -47.59 62.06 -56.51
N SER A 631 -47.73 60.88 -57.12
CA SER A 631 -49.02 60.21 -57.32
C SER A 631 -49.53 59.52 -56.05
N ILE A 632 -50.86 59.40 -55.91
CA ILE A 632 -51.50 58.89 -54.68
C ILE A 632 -52.56 57.83 -55.02
N ALA A 633 -52.43 56.61 -54.51
CA ALA A 633 -53.38 55.51 -54.69
C ALA A 633 -53.88 54.99 -53.32
N LEU A 634 -55.16 55.17 -53.00
CA LEU A 634 -55.76 54.85 -51.69
C LEU A 634 -56.95 53.89 -51.86
N GLY A 635 -56.69 52.58 -51.84
CA GLY A 635 -57.69 51.53 -51.97
C GLY A 635 -57.09 50.24 -52.53
N ALA A 636 -57.73 49.09 -52.26
CA ALA A 636 -57.29 47.82 -52.86
C ALA A 636 -57.41 47.87 -54.39
N GLU A 637 -56.37 47.51 -55.14
CA GLU A 637 -56.31 47.60 -56.61
C GLU A 637 -56.49 49.04 -57.15
N ALA A 638 -56.24 50.08 -56.33
CA ALA A 638 -56.20 51.46 -56.80
C ALA A 638 -54.87 51.73 -57.53
N TRP A 639 -54.88 52.33 -58.72
CA TRP A 639 -53.69 52.61 -59.52
C TRP A 639 -53.66 54.07 -59.98
N ALA A 640 -52.64 54.81 -59.53
CA ALA A 640 -52.31 56.15 -59.98
C ALA A 640 -51.07 56.06 -60.89
N GLU A 641 -51.28 56.10 -62.22
CA GLU A 641 -50.24 55.76 -63.20
C GLU A 641 -49.35 56.96 -63.55
N SER A 642 -49.95 58.14 -63.71
CA SER A 642 -49.29 59.36 -64.18
C SER A 642 -48.90 60.32 -63.05
N ASP A 643 -47.98 61.25 -63.35
CA ASP A 643 -47.53 62.30 -62.42
C ASP A 643 -48.68 63.12 -61.83
N TYR A 644 -48.61 63.35 -60.52
CA TYR A 644 -49.60 64.05 -59.69
C TYR A 644 -51.04 63.52 -59.84
N SER A 645 -51.22 62.28 -60.29
CA SER A 645 -52.53 61.63 -60.34
C SER A 645 -52.95 61.08 -58.97
N THR A 646 -54.26 60.93 -58.74
CA THR A 646 -54.81 60.52 -57.43
C THR A 646 -55.97 59.56 -57.59
N ALA A 647 -55.80 58.30 -57.24
CA ALA A 647 -56.81 57.25 -57.24
C ALA A 647 -57.28 56.97 -55.80
N ILE A 648 -58.57 57.11 -55.49
CA ILE A 648 -59.14 56.92 -54.15
C ILE A 648 -60.37 56.03 -54.24
N GLY A 649 -60.29 54.83 -53.65
CA GLY A 649 -61.30 53.79 -53.68
C GLY A 649 -60.82 52.54 -54.40
N ALA A 650 -61.29 51.37 -53.98
CA ALA A 650 -60.80 50.10 -54.51
C ALA A 650 -61.03 49.96 -56.02
N GLY A 651 -60.04 49.52 -56.79
CA GLY A 651 -60.10 49.40 -58.25
C GLY A 651 -60.11 50.73 -59.02
N SER A 652 -59.88 51.88 -58.37
CA SER A 652 -59.87 53.18 -59.06
C SER A 652 -58.57 53.39 -59.84
N TYR A 653 -58.65 53.96 -61.04
CA TYR A 653 -57.53 54.05 -61.99
C TYR A 653 -57.40 55.48 -62.52
N ALA A 654 -56.33 56.17 -62.14
CA ALA A 654 -55.99 57.51 -62.60
C ALA A 654 -54.85 57.45 -63.63
N ALA A 655 -55.23 57.17 -64.88
CA ALA A 655 -54.30 56.92 -65.99
C ALA A 655 -53.60 58.20 -66.50
N ALA A 656 -54.16 59.38 -66.24
CA ALA A 656 -53.69 60.65 -66.81
C ALA A 656 -53.15 61.64 -65.76
N ALA A 657 -52.15 62.43 -66.15
CA ALA A 657 -51.44 63.37 -65.27
C ALA A 657 -52.36 64.44 -64.65
N ASN A 658 -52.11 64.78 -63.37
CA ASN A 658 -52.91 65.72 -62.59
C ASN A 658 -54.43 65.43 -62.68
N SER A 659 -54.83 64.17 -62.54
CA SER A 659 -56.25 63.73 -62.55
C SER A 659 -56.60 62.95 -61.28
N VAL A 660 -57.89 62.98 -60.91
CA VAL A 660 -58.39 62.38 -59.66
C VAL A 660 -59.51 61.39 -59.96
N ALA A 661 -59.31 60.11 -59.65
CA ALA A 661 -60.36 59.09 -59.66
C ALA A 661 -60.89 58.90 -58.22
N LEU A 662 -62.17 59.19 -57.97
CA LEU A 662 -62.75 59.31 -56.63
C LEU A 662 -63.99 58.43 -56.45
N GLY A 663 -63.76 57.22 -55.95
CA GLY A 663 -64.74 56.17 -55.68
C GLY A 663 -64.28 54.82 -56.24
N ASN A 664 -64.81 53.72 -55.72
CA ASN A 664 -64.51 52.36 -56.20
C ASN A 664 -64.67 52.25 -57.74
N ALA A 665 -63.75 51.56 -58.41
CA ALA A 665 -63.72 51.37 -59.87
C ALA A 665 -63.79 52.66 -60.72
N SER A 666 -63.53 53.85 -60.16
CA SER A 666 -63.58 55.10 -60.95
C SER A 666 -62.38 55.21 -61.88
N VAL A 667 -62.57 55.70 -63.11
CA VAL A 667 -61.49 55.82 -64.10
C VAL A 667 -61.33 57.27 -64.54
N ALA A 668 -60.12 57.83 -64.35
CA ALA A 668 -59.74 59.16 -64.82
C ALA A 668 -58.75 59.03 -66.00
N ASP A 669 -59.30 58.97 -67.22
CA ASP A 669 -58.56 58.81 -68.48
C ASP A 669 -58.06 60.13 -69.09
N ARG A 670 -58.39 61.27 -68.47
CA ARG A 670 -58.12 62.61 -68.99
C ARG A 670 -57.44 63.51 -67.96
N ALA A 671 -56.32 64.10 -68.35
CA ALA A 671 -55.55 65.02 -67.53
C ALA A 671 -56.36 66.24 -67.06
N ASN A 672 -56.04 66.77 -65.87
CA ASN A 672 -56.71 67.91 -65.25
C ASN A 672 -58.23 67.69 -65.07
N SER A 673 -58.64 66.53 -64.54
CA SER A 673 -60.05 66.19 -64.33
C SER A 673 -60.30 65.38 -63.06
N VAL A 674 -61.55 65.39 -62.58
CA VAL A 674 -62.02 64.57 -61.45
C VAL A 674 -63.13 63.64 -61.95
N ALA A 675 -62.92 62.33 -61.86
CA ALA A 675 -63.86 61.30 -62.24
C ALA A 675 -64.40 60.60 -60.97
N VAL A 676 -65.72 60.65 -60.75
CA VAL A 676 -66.37 60.03 -59.57
C VAL A 676 -66.92 58.61 -59.83
N GLY A 677 -66.67 58.06 -61.02
CA GLY A 677 -67.12 56.75 -61.47
C GLY A 677 -66.39 56.32 -62.74
N ALA A 678 -66.85 55.24 -63.37
CA ALA A 678 -66.41 54.81 -64.69
C ALA A 678 -67.50 55.08 -65.73
N ALA A 679 -67.17 54.95 -67.02
CA ALA A 679 -68.16 55.03 -68.09
C ALA A 679 -69.14 53.85 -68.00
N GLY A 680 -70.42 54.14 -67.72
CA GLY A 680 -71.47 53.17 -67.40
C GLY A 680 -71.71 52.91 -65.90
N ASP A 681 -70.85 53.44 -65.02
CA ASP A 681 -70.96 53.38 -63.55
C ASP A 681 -70.79 54.81 -62.96
N GLU A 682 -71.47 55.79 -63.54
CA GLU A 682 -71.39 57.20 -63.13
C GLU A 682 -72.08 57.45 -61.77
N ARG A 683 -71.38 58.14 -60.85
CA ARG A 683 -71.93 58.47 -59.52
C ARG A 683 -72.55 59.85 -59.45
N GLN A 684 -73.64 59.95 -58.69
CA GLN A 684 -74.22 61.24 -58.30
C GLN A 684 -73.32 61.93 -57.27
N ILE A 685 -72.89 63.17 -57.57
CA ILE A 685 -72.30 64.04 -56.55
C ILE A 685 -73.45 64.67 -55.76
N ILE A 686 -73.74 64.10 -54.59
CA ILE A 686 -74.79 64.59 -53.68
C ILE A 686 -74.25 65.65 -52.71
N HIS A 687 -75.15 66.44 -52.10
CA HIS A 687 -74.83 67.60 -51.24
C HIS A 687 -74.06 68.75 -51.94
N VAL A 688 -74.06 68.80 -53.28
CA VAL A 688 -73.56 69.95 -54.05
C VAL A 688 -74.44 71.18 -53.78
N ALA A 689 -73.85 72.20 -53.15
CA ALA A 689 -74.47 73.52 -53.00
C ALA A 689 -74.64 74.19 -54.37
N ALA A 690 -75.57 75.14 -54.49
CA ALA A 690 -75.81 75.82 -55.77
C ALA A 690 -74.57 76.62 -56.21
N GLY A 691 -74.03 76.30 -57.39
CA GLY A 691 -72.87 76.98 -57.96
C GLY A 691 -73.12 78.46 -58.23
N THR A 692 -72.12 79.30 -57.98
CA THR A 692 -72.20 80.78 -58.04
C THR A 692 -71.17 81.41 -58.98
N ALA A 693 -70.00 80.79 -59.16
CA ALA A 693 -69.01 81.15 -60.16
C ALA A 693 -69.15 80.27 -61.42
N GLY A 694 -68.62 80.75 -62.55
CA GLY A 694 -68.70 80.07 -63.86
C GLY A 694 -67.92 78.75 -63.99
N THR A 695 -67.33 78.27 -62.89
CA THR A 695 -66.57 77.01 -62.80
C THR A 695 -67.12 76.08 -61.71
N ASP A 696 -68.20 76.47 -61.02
CA ASP A 696 -68.78 75.67 -59.94
C ASP A 696 -69.64 74.52 -60.50
N ALA A 697 -69.75 73.43 -59.74
CA ALA A 697 -70.66 72.34 -60.09
C ALA A 697 -72.14 72.79 -59.97
N VAL A 698 -72.94 72.47 -60.98
CA VAL A 698 -74.37 72.78 -61.03
C VAL A 698 -75.15 71.65 -60.35
N ASN A 699 -75.97 71.97 -59.35
CA ASN A 699 -76.73 70.95 -58.61
C ASN A 699 -78.09 70.63 -59.26
N LEU A 700 -78.78 69.59 -58.75
CA LEU A 700 -80.04 69.14 -59.34
C LEU A 700 -81.17 70.17 -59.24
N ASP A 701 -81.18 71.11 -58.29
CA ASP A 701 -82.19 72.18 -58.25
C ASP A 701 -81.93 73.25 -59.31
N GLN A 702 -80.66 73.61 -59.56
CA GLN A 702 -80.27 74.47 -60.67
C GLN A 702 -80.54 73.79 -62.02
N MET A 703 -80.26 72.49 -62.14
CA MET A 703 -80.55 71.69 -63.33
C MET A 703 -82.05 71.48 -63.55
N ASN A 704 -82.85 71.27 -62.49
CA ASN A 704 -84.32 71.24 -62.57
C ASN A 704 -84.89 72.60 -62.95
N THR A 705 -84.27 73.70 -62.50
CA THR A 705 -84.62 75.05 -62.96
C THR A 705 -84.38 75.21 -64.47
N ALA A 706 -83.31 74.59 -65.01
CA ALA A 706 -83.00 74.59 -66.44
C ALA A 706 -83.72 73.49 -67.28
N ILE A 707 -84.28 72.45 -66.64
CA ILE A 707 -85.03 71.35 -67.28
C ILE A 707 -86.54 71.54 -67.17
N ALA A 708 -87.03 72.39 -66.26
CA ALA A 708 -88.39 72.92 -66.34
C ALA A 708 -88.67 73.60 -67.69
N ASP A 709 -87.63 74.04 -68.40
CA ASP A 709 -87.68 74.61 -69.75
C ASP A 709 -87.66 73.55 -70.90
N VAL A 710 -87.57 72.22 -70.64
CA VAL A 710 -87.37 71.16 -71.68
C VAL A 710 -88.12 69.83 -71.39
N ASN A 711 -88.77 69.19 -72.39
CA ASN A 711 -89.59 67.96 -72.18
C ASN A 711 -89.75 67.06 -73.45
N LEU A 712 -89.50 65.72 -73.39
CA LEU A 712 -90.31 64.57 -73.94
C LEU A 712 -89.60 63.14 -74.09
N ASN A 713 -90.00 62.14 -73.27
CA ASN A 713 -90.19 60.64 -73.46
C ASN A 713 -89.13 59.56 -73.93
N ALA A 714 -88.92 58.43 -73.15
CA ALA A 714 -89.03 56.95 -73.51
C ALA A 714 -88.21 55.87 -72.65
N TYR A 715 -88.48 54.52 -72.74
CA TYR A 715 -88.27 53.37 -71.75
C TYR A 715 -87.57 52.04 -72.31
N SER A 716 -87.24 50.88 -71.64
CA SER A 716 -86.88 50.38 -70.24
C SER A 716 -86.74 48.79 -70.07
N THR A 717 -85.85 48.24 -69.18
CA THR A 717 -85.87 46.90 -68.38
C THR A 717 -85.86 45.48 -69.08
N SER A 718 -85.55 44.24 -68.55
CA SER A 718 -84.89 43.57 -67.34
C SER A 718 -84.63 41.99 -67.51
N GLN A 719 -84.26 41.17 -66.47
CA GLN A 719 -83.68 39.76 -66.54
C GLN A 719 -84.13 38.65 -65.48
N TYR A 720 -83.73 37.36 -65.69
CA TYR A 720 -83.46 36.18 -64.77
C TYR A 720 -84.46 35.02 -64.38
N PHE A 721 -83.88 33.85 -64.02
CA PHE A 721 -84.37 32.52 -63.50
C PHE A 721 -84.88 31.38 -64.45
N LYS A 722 -84.49 30.11 -64.14
CA LYS A 722 -84.81 28.82 -64.84
C LYS A 722 -84.69 27.58 -63.90
N ALA A 723 -85.39 26.49 -64.22
CA ALA A 723 -85.24 25.13 -63.67
C ALA A 723 -85.65 24.06 -64.72
N ASP A 724 -85.17 22.81 -64.61
CA ASP A 724 -85.30 21.77 -65.65
C ASP A 724 -85.44 20.34 -65.06
N ASP A 725 -86.31 19.48 -65.62
CA ASP A 725 -86.53 18.06 -65.26
C ASP A 725 -87.06 17.28 -66.48
N SER A 726 -86.53 16.07 -66.73
CA SER A 726 -86.82 15.27 -67.92
C SER A 726 -87.14 13.80 -67.63
N GLY A 727 -88.32 13.51 -67.04
CA GLY A 727 -88.84 12.13 -67.03
C GLY A 727 -89.97 11.84 -66.05
N THR A 728 -91.20 11.74 -66.56
CA THR A 728 -92.45 11.38 -65.84
C THR A 728 -92.69 12.20 -64.56
N ALA A 729 -93.33 13.36 -64.73
CA ALA A 729 -93.66 14.28 -63.66
C ALA A 729 -94.69 13.69 -62.66
N VAL A 730 -94.21 13.34 -61.46
CA VAL A 730 -95.05 13.35 -60.25
C VAL A 730 -94.73 14.67 -59.54
N VAL A 731 -95.76 15.45 -59.21
CA VAL A 731 -95.59 16.78 -58.60
C VAL A 731 -94.98 16.64 -57.20
N ALA A 732 -94.11 17.57 -56.81
CA ALA A 732 -93.66 17.67 -55.42
C ALA A 732 -94.81 18.22 -54.55
N ILE A 733 -95.17 17.52 -53.48
CA ILE A 733 -96.30 17.84 -52.61
C ILE A 733 -95.76 18.39 -51.28
N ALA A 734 -95.89 19.69 -51.06
CA ALA A 734 -95.78 20.29 -49.73
C ALA A 734 -97.20 20.53 -49.19
N SER A 735 -97.60 19.81 -48.14
CA SER A 735 -98.94 19.88 -47.56
C SER A 735 -98.97 20.19 -46.06
N GLY A 736 -97.82 20.22 -45.39
CA GLY A 736 -97.69 20.81 -44.07
C GLY A 736 -97.52 22.34 -44.14
N ALA A 737 -97.88 23.06 -43.08
CA ALA A 737 -97.57 24.49 -42.99
C ALA A 737 -96.04 24.69 -42.93
N GLY A 738 -95.50 25.65 -43.69
CA GLY A 738 -94.04 25.88 -43.78
C GLY A 738 -93.24 24.81 -44.54
N ALA A 739 -93.88 23.72 -44.99
CA ALA A 739 -93.19 22.60 -45.64
C ALA A 739 -92.62 22.95 -47.03
N VAL A 740 -91.50 22.32 -47.39
CA VAL A 740 -90.83 22.51 -48.69
C VAL A 740 -90.57 21.14 -49.34
N ALA A 741 -91.07 20.95 -50.56
CA ALA A 741 -90.88 19.73 -51.34
C ALA A 741 -90.19 20.06 -52.67
N MET A 742 -89.02 19.47 -52.91
CA MET A 742 -88.19 19.73 -54.09
C MET A 742 -87.73 18.43 -54.76
N GLY A 743 -88.23 18.20 -55.98
CA GLY A 743 -87.92 17.03 -56.79
C GLY A 743 -89.13 16.14 -57.08
N ASN A 744 -89.04 15.41 -58.18
CA ASN A 744 -90.09 14.55 -58.74
C ASN A 744 -90.69 13.59 -57.69
N GLY A 745 -91.97 13.78 -57.34
CA GLY A 745 -92.70 12.94 -56.38
C GLY A 745 -92.22 13.00 -54.92
N ALA A 746 -91.52 14.06 -54.50
CA ALA A 746 -91.25 14.29 -53.07
C ALA A 746 -92.52 14.75 -52.33
N THR A 747 -92.71 14.31 -51.08
CA THR A 747 -93.90 14.60 -50.26
C THR A 747 -93.49 15.05 -48.85
N ALA A 748 -93.70 16.32 -48.53
CA ALA A 748 -93.52 16.89 -47.19
C ALA A 748 -94.89 17.23 -46.58
N SER A 749 -95.33 16.46 -45.59
CA SER A 749 -96.68 16.56 -45.01
C SER A 749 -96.70 16.94 -43.52
N GLY A 750 -95.56 16.95 -42.83
CA GLY A 750 -95.42 17.56 -41.51
C GLY A 750 -95.22 19.07 -41.58
N VAL A 751 -95.53 19.78 -40.49
CA VAL A 751 -95.25 21.21 -40.31
C VAL A 751 -93.74 21.45 -40.32
N ASP A 752 -93.28 22.46 -41.06
CA ASP A 752 -91.87 22.81 -41.31
C ASP A 752 -91.02 21.63 -41.84
N ALA A 753 -91.64 20.58 -42.39
CA ALA A 753 -90.96 19.41 -42.91
C ALA A 753 -90.41 19.66 -44.33
N VAL A 754 -89.25 19.07 -44.63
CA VAL A 754 -88.54 19.30 -45.90
C VAL A 754 -88.24 17.99 -46.60
N ALA A 755 -88.75 17.79 -47.82
CA ALA A 755 -88.55 16.58 -48.61
C ALA A 755 -87.75 16.88 -49.89
N ILE A 756 -86.54 16.35 -50.00
CA ILE A 756 -85.61 16.66 -51.09
C ILE A 756 -85.21 15.39 -51.85
N GLY A 757 -85.38 15.42 -53.17
CA GLY A 757 -85.00 14.35 -54.09
C GLY A 757 -86.13 13.36 -54.40
N ARG A 758 -85.97 12.61 -55.51
CA ARG A 758 -87.05 11.81 -56.11
C ARG A 758 -87.70 10.86 -55.11
N GLY A 759 -89.02 10.97 -54.95
CA GLY A 759 -89.83 10.09 -54.11
C GLY A 759 -89.66 10.24 -52.59
N ALA A 760 -88.91 11.24 -52.08
CA ALA A 760 -88.64 11.39 -50.64
C ALA A 760 -89.90 11.73 -49.84
N VAL A 761 -90.05 11.20 -48.61
CA VAL A 761 -91.25 11.42 -47.76
C VAL A 761 -90.85 11.95 -46.39
N ALA A 762 -91.32 13.15 -46.03
CA ALA A 762 -91.15 13.79 -44.72
C ALA A 762 -92.53 13.96 -44.06
N ALA A 763 -92.91 12.99 -43.21
CA ALA A 763 -94.28 12.86 -42.69
C ALA A 763 -94.47 13.25 -41.21
N ALA A 764 -93.41 13.68 -40.53
CA ALA A 764 -93.44 14.20 -39.17
C ALA A 764 -93.03 15.68 -39.16
N ASP A 765 -93.43 16.43 -38.15
CA ASP A 765 -93.13 17.86 -38.04
C ASP A 765 -91.62 18.09 -37.78
N GLY A 766 -91.05 19.13 -38.40
CA GLY A 766 -89.65 19.55 -38.22
C GLY A 766 -88.57 18.60 -38.77
N VAL A 767 -88.92 17.60 -39.59
CA VAL A 767 -87.93 16.64 -40.14
C VAL A 767 -87.54 16.93 -41.58
N VAL A 768 -86.27 16.67 -41.91
CA VAL A 768 -85.75 16.68 -43.29
C VAL A 768 -85.61 15.24 -43.79
N SER A 769 -86.24 14.91 -44.91
CA SER A 769 -86.20 13.58 -45.51
C SER A 769 -85.51 13.57 -46.87
N PHE A 770 -84.55 12.65 -47.00
CA PHE A 770 -83.82 12.35 -48.23
C PHE A 770 -84.15 10.95 -48.77
N GLY A 771 -85.24 10.31 -48.34
CA GLY A 771 -85.54 8.91 -48.67
C GLY A 771 -87.01 8.50 -48.55
N ASN A 772 -87.29 7.25 -48.89
CA ASN A 772 -88.62 6.64 -48.81
C ASN A 772 -88.49 5.23 -48.21
N GLY A 773 -89.27 4.94 -47.17
CA GLY A 773 -89.32 3.63 -46.54
C GLY A 773 -90.33 3.60 -45.41
N THR A 774 -91.36 2.76 -45.55
CA THR A 774 -92.43 2.55 -44.55
C THR A 774 -92.22 1.31 -43.69
N GLY A 775 -91.05 0.65 -43.78
CA GLY A 775 -90.60 -0.35 -42.81
C GLY A 775 -91.04 -1.80 -43.05
N ILE A 776 -90.91 -2.31 -44.28
CA ILE A 776 -90.88 -3.76 -44.56
C ILE A 776 -89.93 -4.05 -45.73
N ASP A 777 -89.02 -5.02 -45.53
CA ASP A 777 -88.07 -5.66 -46.45
C ASP A 777 -87.24 -4.78 -47.41
N GLY A 778 -86.02 -4.42 -46.97
CA GLY A 778 -84.91 -3.96 -47.82
C GLY A 778 -84.69 -2.43 -47.84
N ALA A 779 -83.74 -1.93 -47.05
CA ALA A 779 -83.52 -0.49 -46.87
C ALA A 779 -82.84 0.20 -48.07
N ALA A 780 -83.55 1.15 -48.70
CA ALA A 780 -83.03 2.03 -49.74
C ALA A 780 -82.33 3.28 -49.15
N SER A 781 -81.16 3.09 -48.52
CA SER A 781 -80.38 4.17 -47.91
C SER A 781 -79.72 5.09 -48.94
N ARG A 782 -79.98 6.40 -48.89
CA ARG A 782 -79.17 7.41 -49.61
C ARG A 782 -77.97 7.82 -48.76
N LYS A 783 -76.80 7.99 -49.40
CA LYS A 783 -75.60 8.53 -48.74
C LYS A 783 -75.72 10.04 -48.59
N LEU A 784 -75.61 10.55 -47.37
CA LEU A 784 -75.21 11.93 -47.15
C LEU A 784 -73.70 12.03 -47.32
N VAL A 785 -73.25 12.96 -48.14
CA VAL A 785 -71.83 13.21 -48.47
C VAL A 785 -71.56 14.71 -48.36
N ASN A 786 -70.30 15.09 -48.12
CA ASN A 786 -69.91 16.46 -47.79
C ASN A 786 -70.61 17.03 -46.53
N VAL A 787 -70.95 16.15 -45.58
CA VAL A 787 -71.28 16.53 -44.20
C VAL A 787 -69.98 16.81 -43.47
N ALA A 788 -69.89 17.94 -42.76
CA ALA A 788 -68.73 18.29 -41.95
C ALA A 788 -68.69 17.47 -40.64
N ASP A 789 -67.50 17.36 -40.04
CA ASP A 789 -67.27 16.67 -38.77
C ASP A 789 -68.02 17.37 -37.62
N GLY A 790 -69.14 16.79 -37.17
CA GLY A 790 -70.03 17.37 -36.17
C GLY A 790 -69.46 17.36 -34.74
N ALA A 791 -69.80 18.36 -33.94
CA ALA A 791 -69.22 18.58 -32.61
C ALA A 791 -69.51 17.41 -31.65
N ILE A 792 -68.47 16.67 -31.24
CA ILE A 792 -68.57 15.56 -30.26
C ILE A 792 -68.59 16.13 -28.85
N ALA A 793 -69.73 16.71 -28.46
CA ALA A 793 -69.99 17.28 -27.13
C ALA A 793 -71.27 16.69 -26.52
N GLN A 794 -71.38 16.70 -25.19
CA GLN A 794 -72.54 16.16 -24.48
C GLN A 794 -73.80 16.97 -24.83
N GLY A 795 -74.80 16.31 -25.43
CA GLY A 795 -76.04 16.95 -25.89
C GLY A 795 -76.00 17.46 -27.34
N SER A 796 -74.91 17.25 -28.08
CA SER A 796 -74.86 17.55 -29.52
C SER A 796 -75.90 16.74 -30.30
N THR A 797 -76.59 17.41 -31.23
CA THR A 797 -77.56 16.82 -32.16
C THR A 797 -77.03 16.77 -33.60
N GLU A 798 -75.74 17.02 -33.80
CA GLU A 798 -75.10 17.07 -35.12
C GLU A 798 -74.84 15.66 -35.69
N ALA A 799 -74.85 15.55 -37.02
CA ALA A 799 -74.62 14.29 -37.71
C ALA A 799 -73.12 13.95 -37.76
N VAL A 800 -72.68 13.00 -36.93
CA VAL A 800 -71.28 12.53 -36.94
C VAL A 800 -70.90 11.85 -38.26
N THR A 801 -69.68 12.09 -38.74
CA THR A 801 -69.20 11.56 -40.01
C THR A 801 -68.57 10.16 -39.87
N GLY A 802 -68.34 9.51 -41.02
CA GLY A 802 -67.59 8.26 -41.08
C GLY A 802 -66.17 8.38 -40.52
N ASN A 803 -65.50 9.54 -40.67
CA ASN A 803 -64.17 9.78 -40.11
C ASN A 803 -64.19 9.80 -38.58
N GLN A 804 -65.19 10.47 -37.99
CA GLN A 804 -65.32 10.60 -36.54
C GLN A 804 -65.66 9.27 -35.86
N LEU A 805 -66.53 8.47 -36.47
CA LEU A 805 -66.81 7.13 -36.01
C LEU A 805 -65.59 6.21 -36.21
N HIS A 806 -64.89 6.30 -37.35
CA HIS A 806 -63.67 5.53 -37.59
C HIS A 806 -62.58 5.85 -36.57
N ALA A 807 -62.26 7.13 -36.34
CA ALA A 807 -61.28 7.56 -35.34
C ALA A 807 -61.65 7.16 -33.91
N THR A 808 -62.94 6.92 -33.63
CA THR A 808 -63.40 6.35 -32.36
C THR A 808 -63.21 4.84 -32.34
N ASN A 809 -63.58 4.12 -33.39
CA ASN A 809 -63.37 2.67 -33.51
C ASN A 809 -61.88 2.28 -33.53
N THR A 810 -60.99 3.09 -34.12
CA THR A 810 -59.53 2.87 -34.04
C THR A 810 -59.02 2.98 -32.61
N ARG A 811 -59.56 3.92 -31.81
CA ARG A 811 -59.23 4.05 -30.38
C ARG A 811 -59.82 2.89 -29.58
N VAL A 812 -61.03 2.42 -29.90
CA VAL A 812 -61.63 1.24 -29.26
C VAL A 812 -60.82 -0.02 -29.59
N GLY A 813 -60.46 -0.28 -30.85
CA GLY A 813 -59.62 -1.44 -31.22
C GLY A 813 -58.22 -1.42 -30.60
N VAL A 814 -57.64 -0.24 -30.36
CA VAL A 814 -56.40 -0.08 -29.58
C VAL A 814 -56.63 -0.32 -28.08
N VAL A 815 -57.83 -0.08 -27.55
CA VAL A 815 -58.19 -0.44 -26.17
C VAL A 815 -58.48 -1.94 -26.06
N GLU A 816 -59.23 -2.53 -26.98
CA GLU A 816 -59.51 -3.98 -27.05
C GLU A 816 -58.21 -4.77 -27.16
N GLY A 817 -57.34 -4.46 -28.13
CA GLY A 817 -56.03 -5.10 -28.23
C GLY A 817 -55.13 -4.90 -27.01
N ARG A 818 -55.22 -3.76 -26.32
CA ARG A 818 -54.51 -3.54 -25.03
C ARG A 818 -55.14 -4.26 -23.85
N VAL A 819 -56.44 -4.57 -23.90
CA VAL A 819 -57.15 -5.36 -22.88
C VAL A 819 -56.82 -6.83 -23.08
N ASP A 820 -56.81 -7.35 -24.31
CA ASP A 820 -56.38 -8.72 -24.63
C ASP A 820 -54.90 -8.96 -24.24
N ASP A 821 -54.03 -7.98 -24.51
CA ASP A 821 -52.62 -8.01 -24.09
C ASP A 821 -52.48 -7.95 -22.55
N LEU A 822 -53.33 -7.18 -21.86
CA LEU A 822 -53.39 -7.17 -20.39
C LEU A 822 -53.93 -8.49 -19.82
N ASP A 823 -55.01 -9.04 -20.37
CA ASP A 823 -55.65 -10.27 -19.89
C ASP A 823 -54.72 -11.48 -20.08
N THR A 824 -54.02 -11.53 -21.22
CA THR A 824 -52.94 -12.50 -21.47
C THR A 824 -51.83 -12.38 -20.41
N ARG A 825 -51.33 -11.16 -20.16
CA ARG A 825 -50.28 -10.91 -19.16
C ARG A 825 -50.74 -11.12 -17.72
N ILE A 826 -52.01 -10.91 -17.42
CA ILE A 826 -52.63 -11.21 -16.12
C ILE A 826 -52.83 -12.73 -15.96
N GLY A 827 -53.12 -13.46 -17.05
CA GLY A 827 -53.10 -14.92 -17.09
C GLY A 827 -51.71 -15.50 -16.79
N ASP A 828 -50.67 -14.99 -17.46
CA ASP A 828 -49.28 -15.39 -17.21
C ASP A 828 -48.83 -15.07 -15.78
N VAL A 829 -49.12 -13.85 -15.28
CA VAL A 829 -48.83 -13.47 -13.88
C VAL A 829 -49.66 -14.29 -12.90
N GLY A 830 -50.89 -14.67 -13.24
CA GLY A 830 -51.72 -15.58 -12.44
C GLY A 830 -51.14 -17.00 -12.37
N ALA A 831 -50.61 -17.52 -13.47
CA ALA A 831 -49.92 -18.80 -13.52
C ALA A 831 -48.60 -18.80 -12.71
N VAL A 832 -47.86 -17.67 -12.72
CA VAL A 832 -46.69 -17.49 -11.86
C VAL A 832 -47.09 -17.36 -10.38
N ALA A 833 -48.11 -16.55 -10.06
CA ALA A 833 -48.59 -16.33 -8.70
C ALA A 833 -49.14 -17.62 -8.05
N ALA A 834 -49.79 -18.49 -8.82
CA ALA A 834 -50.26 -19.80 -8.36
C ALA A 834 -49.12 -20.77 -7.98
N ASN A 835 -47.87 -20.46 -8.35
CA ASN A 835 -46.67 -21.24 -8.02
C ASN A 835 -45.70 -20.46 -7.11
N ALA A 836 -46.05 -19.26 -6.66
CA ALA A 836 -45.25 -18.43 -5.77
C ALA A 836 -45.66 -18.61 -4.31
N ILE A 837 -44.71 -18.46 -3.38
CA ILE A 837 -45.00 -18.47 -1.94
C ILE A 837 -45.60 -17.12 -1.54
N ALA A 838 -46.88 -17.12 -1.17
CA ALA A 838 -47.58 -15.96 -0.64
C ALA A 838 -47.50 -15.91 0.90
N TYR A 839 -47.60 -14.70 1.46
CA TYR A 839 -47.87 -14.49 2.88
C TYR A 839 -49.37 -14.52 3.15
N ASP A 840 -49.78 -15.00 4.32
CA ASP A 840 -51.20 -15.21 4.65
C ASP A 840 -51.98 -13.90 4.79
N ASP A 841 -51.32 -12.83 5.24
CA ASP A 841 -51.86 -11.47 5.25
C ASP A 841 -50.75 -10.40 5.10
N ALA A 842 -51.16 -9.13 5.07
CA ALA A 842 -50.29 -7.98 4.85
C ALA A 842 -49.24 -7.72 5.97
N SER A 843 -49.39 -8.34 7.15
CA SER A 843 -48.38 -8.29 8.23
C SER A 843 -47.12 -9.09 7.89
N LYS A 844 -47.21 -10.04 6.94
CA LYS A 844 -46.15 -10.99 6.56
C LYS A 844 -45.65 -11.86 7.72
N SER A 845 -46.44 -12.00 8.79
CA SER A 845 -46.09 -12.78 9.98
C SER A 845 -46.21 -14.30 9.81
N ALA A 846 -46.96 -14.76 8.80
CA ALA A 846 -47.20 -16.17 8.50
C ALA A 846 -47.22 -16.48 7.00
N VAL A 847 -46.93 -17.74 6.67
CA VAL A 847 -46.95 -18.36 5.34
C VAL A 847 -47.53 -19.77 5.48
N THR A 848 -48.75 -19.97 5.01
CA THR A 848 -49.44 -21.26 5.04
C THR A 848 -49.26 -21.98 3.70
N LEU A 849 -48.27 -22.88 3.63
CA LEU A 849 -48.08 -23.74 2.47
C LEU A 849 -49.21 -24.77 2.39
N GLY A 850 -49.92 -24.79 1.25
CA GLY A 850 -51.17 -25.53 1.08
C GLY A 850 -51.06 -27.06 1.03
N GLY A 851 -52.19 -27.69 0.70
CA GLY A 851 -52.34 -29.16 0.62
C GLY A 851 -52.93 -29.77 1.89
N ALA A 852 -53.84 -30.74 1.72
CA ALA A 852 -54.62 -31.32 2.83
C ALA A 852 -53.80 -32.12 3.87
N SER A 853 -52.51 -32.35 3.58
CA SER A 853 -51.54 -33.00 4.49
C SER A 853 -50.29 -32.12 4.72
N GLY A 854 -50.35 -30.84 4.36
CA GLY A 854 -49.19 -29.93 4.28
C GLY A 854 -48.33 -30.14 3.03
N THR A 855 -47.33 -29.28 2.86
CA THR A 855 -46.36 -29.28 1.75
C THR A 855 -44.94 -29.55 2.26
N VAL A 856 -44.17 -30.36 1.52
CA VAL A 856 -42.75 -30.61 1.79
C VAL A 856 -41.88 -29.57 1.08
N ILE A 857 -41.07 -28.82 1.84
CA ILE A 857 -40.08 -27.89 1.27
C ILE A 857 -38.81 -28.68 0.92
N GLY A 858 -38.60 -28.93 -0.37
CA GLY A 858 -37.39 -29.55 -0.90
C GLY A 858 -36.22 -28.56 -1.03
N ASN A 859 -34.99 -29.09 -1.16
CA ASN A 859 -33.77 -28.34 -1.46
C ASN A 859 -33.40 -27.19 -0.48
N LEU A 860 -33.84 -27.28 0.78
CA LEU A 860 -33.48 -26.33 1.84
C LEU A 860 -32.03 -26.54 2.29
N SER A 861 -31.18 -25.52 2.15
CA SER A 861 -29.81 -25.50 2.67
C SER A 861 -29.78 -25.54 4.21
N ALA A 862 -28.62 -25.83 4.79
CA ALA A 862 -28.48 -25.84 6.25
C ALA A 862 -28.55 -24.41 6.82
N GLY A 863 -29.60 -24.12 7.60
CA GLY A 863 -29.81 -22.82 8.24
C GLY A 863 -28.96 -22.64 9.50
N SER A 864 -28.48 -21.43 9.77
CA SER A 864 -27.60 -21.16 10.91
C SER A 864 -28.29 -21.42 12.26
N VAL A 865 -27.69 -22.27 13.10
CA VAL A 865 -28.20 -22.63 14.42
C VAL A 865 -27.52 -21.74 15.47
N ALA A 866 -28.04 -20.53 15.63
CA ALA A 866 -27.55 -19.52 16.57
C ALA A 866 -28.70 -18.79 17.27
N ALA A 867 -28.43 -18.21 18.45
CA ALA A 867 -29.43 -17.44 19.18
C ALA A 867 -29.91 -16.23 18.35
N GLY A 868 -31.23 -16.12 18.14
CA GLY A 868 -31.83 -15.08 17.29
C GLY A 868 -31.86 -15.39 15.79
N SER A 869 -31.43 -16.58 15.34
CA SER A 869 -31.55 -16.99 13.95
C SER A 869 -33.02 -17.15 13.54
N LEU A 870 -33.39 -16.55 12.40
CA LEU A 870 -34.70 -16.68 11.76
C LEU A 870 -34.68 -17.62 10.55
N GLN A 871 -33.61 -18.41 10.40
CA GLN A 871 -33.43 -19.33 9.27
C GLN A 871 -34.10 -20.69 9.55
N ALA A 872 -34.78 -21.24 8.55
CA ALA A 872 -35.35 -22.58 8.66
C ALA A 872 -34.24 -23.64 8.67
N ILE A 873 -34.24 -24.54 9.66
CA ILE A 873 -33.36 -25.71 9.69
C ILE A 873 -33.89 -26.82 8.78
N ASN A 874 -32.99 -27.57 8.14
CA ASN A 874 -33.37 -28.72 7.32
C ASN A 874 -33.35 -30.04 8.11
N GLY A 875 -33.96 -31.08 7.54
CA GLY A 875 -34.08 -32.39 8.19
C GLY A 875 -32.74 -33.06 8.53
N GLY A 876 -31.66 -32.77 7.80
CA GLY A 876 -30.32 -33.29 8.09
C GLY A 876 -29.73 -32.70 9.36
N GLN A 877 -29.96 -31.41 9.63
CA GLN A 877 -29.49 -30.74 10.84
C GLN A 877 -30.20 -31.28 12.09
N LEU A 878 -31.52 -31.48 12.01
CA LEU A 878 -32.29 -32.09 13.09
C LEU A 878 -31.90 -33.56 13.30
N PHE A 879 -31.68 -34.33 12.22
CA PHE A 879 -31.23 -35.71 12.30
C PHE A 879 -29.85 -35.85 12.94
N GLN A 880 -28.91 -34.95 12.63
CA GLN A 880 -27.59 -34.91 13.28
C GLN A 880 -27.73 -34.64 14.78
N SER A 881 -28.43 -33.57 15.17
CA SER A 881 -28.65 -33.22 16.59
C SER A 881 -29.31 -34.35 17.38
N LEU A 882 -30.30 -35.04 16.80
CA LEU A 882 -30.93 -36.21 17.42
C LEU A 882 -30.00 -37.43 17.48
N THR A 883 -29.11 -37.61 16.51
CA THR A 883 -28.07 -38.66 16.51
C THR A 883 -27.03 -38.38 17.59
N ASP A 884 -26.61 -37.13 17.77
CA ASP A 884 -25.65 -36.71 18.79
C ASP A 884 -26.23 -36.93 20.21
N ILE A 885 -27.51 -36.60 20.42
CA ILE A 885 -28.24 -36.87 21.67
C ILE A 885 -28.36 -38.38 21.94
N ALA A 886 -28.62 -39.19 20.92
CA ALA A 886 -28.64 -40.65 21.04
C ALA A 886 -27.26 -41.21 21.41
N GLY A 887 -26.19 -40.72 20.79
CA GLY A 887 -24.81 -41.07 21.13
C GLY A 887 -24.42 -40.69 22.56
N LEU A 888 -24.85 -39.51 23.02
CA LEU A 888 -24.58 -38.99 24.37
C LEU A 888 -25.30 -39.79 25.47
N LEU A 889 -26.51 -40.29 25.20
CA LEU A 889 -27.21 -41.21 26.10
C LEU A 889 -26.60 -42.62 26.05
N GLY A 890 -26.19 -43.10 24.87
CA GLY A 890 -25.61 -44.42 24.71
C GLY A 890 -26.62 -45.54 25.02
N GLY A 891 -26.15 -46.64 25.62
CA GLY A 891 -27.02 -47.76 26.01
C GLY A 891 -27.81 -48.42 24.86
N GLY A 892 -27.43 -48.18 23.59
CA GLY A 892 -28.19 -48.62 22.42
C GLY A 892 -29.28 -47.66 21.93
N ALA A 893 -29.34 -46.42 22.45
CA ALA A 893 -30.17 -45.37 21.87
C ALA A 893 -29.72 -45.05 20.43
N ALA A 894 -30.68 -44.80 19.54
CA ALA A 894 -30.47 -44.53 18.13
C ALA A 894 -31.69 -43.85 17.50
N ILE A 895 -31.55 -43.30 16.28
CA ILE A 895 -32.68 -42.83 15.49
C ILE A 895 -33.08 -43.92 14.49
N GLY A 896 -34.34 -44.36 14.55
CA GLY A 896 -34.89 -45.40 13.69
C GLY A 896 -35.19 -44.91 12.27
N LEU A 897 -35.46 -45.87 11.36
CA LEU A 897 -35.70 -45.66 9.93
C LEU A 897 -36.92 -44.78 9.54
N GLN A 898 -37.60 -44.17 10.52
CA GLN A 898 -38.71 -43.23 10.33
C GLN A 898 -38.59 -42.01 11.28
N GLY A 899 -37.39 -41.68 11.76
CA GLY A 899 -37.14 -40.55 12.66
C GLY A 899 -37.57 -40.77 14.13
N SER A 900 -38.02 -41.98 14.49
CA SER A 900 -38.39 -42.33 15.85
C SER A 900 -37.15 -42.55 16.74
N PHE A 901 -37.18 -42.00 17.96
CA PHE A 901 -36.11 -42.16 18.93
C PHE A 901 -36.20 -43.53 19.62
N VAL A 902 -35.15 -44.35 19.51
CA VAL A 902 -35.00 -45.61 20.25
C VAL A 902 -34.43 -45.27 21.63
N ALA A 903 -35.16 -45.65 22.69
CA ALA A 903 -34.73 -45.38 24.07
C ALA A 903 -33.45 -46.16 24.43
N PRO A 904 -32.56 -45.58 25.25
CA PRO A 904 -31.38 -46.29 25.76
C PRO A 904 -31.78 -47.45 26.68
N SER A 905 -30.89 -48.44 26.83
CA SER A 905 -31.08 -49.64 27.65
C SER A 905 -29.89 -49.85 28.59
N TYR A 906 -29.99 -49.37 29.83
CA TYR A 906 -28.96 -49.54 30.86
C TYR A 906 -29.26 -50.76 31.73
N VAL A 907 -28.32 -51.70 31.83
CA VAL A 907 -28.49 -52.91 32.65
C VAL A 907 -27.72 -52.77 33.97
N ILE A 908 -28.43 -52.68 35.09
CA ILE A 908 -27.86 -52.61 36.45
C ILE A 908 -28.27 -53.87 37.21
N GLN A 909 -27.29 -54.68 37.62
CA GLN A 909 -27.48 -56.00 38.27
C GLN A 909 -28.52 -56.93 37.58
N GLY A 910 -28.60 -56.88 36.24
CA GLY A 910 -29.50 -57.72 35.44
C GLY A 910 -30.92 -57.19 35.26
N GLN A 911 -31.26 -56.04 35.84
CA GLN A 911 -32.48 -55.29 35.53
C GLN A 911 -32.20 -54.20 34.49
N THR A 912 -33.12 -53.99 33.55
CA THR A 912 -32.96 -53.05 32.44
C THR A 912 -33.77 -51.78 32.64
N PHE A 913 -33.13 -50.63 32.51
CA PHE A 913 -33.71 -49.30 32.71
C PHE A 913 -33.66 -48.49 31.41
N SER A 914 -34.80 -47.90 31.01
CA SER A 914 -34.97 -47.21 29.72
C SER A 914 -34.62 -45.71 29.72
N ASN A 915 -34.11 -45.19 30.84
CA ASN A 915 -33.68 -43.81 30.99
C ASN A 915 -32.62 -43.67 32.11
N VAL A 916 -31.82 -42.60 32.04
CA VAL A 916 -30.67 -42.36 32.93
C VAL A 916 -31.11 -42.20 34.38
N GLY A 917 -32.19 -41.44 34.64
CA GLY A 917 -32.67 -41.17 36.00
C GLY A 917 -33.06 -42.43 36.77
N ALA A 918 -33.77 -43.36 36.11
CA ALA A 918 -34.13 -44.64 36.71
C ALA A 918 -32.91 -45.54 36.96
N ALA A 919 -31.92 -45.56 36.05
CA ALA A 919 -30.69 -46.32 36.21
C ALA A 919 -29.82 -45.80 37.37
N LEU A 920 -29.69 -44.46 37.48
CA LEU A 920 -28.96 -43.82 38.59
C LEU A 920 -29.70 -44.00 39.92
N SER A 921 -31.03 -43.90 39.95
CA SER A 921 -31.80 -44.13 41.18
C SER A 921 -31.71 -45.58 41.67
N ALA A 922 -31.62 -46.55 40.75
CA ALA A 922 -31.33 -47.94 41.13
C ALA A 922 -29.91 -48.10 41.68
N LEU A 923 -28.91 -47.46 41.07
CA LEU A 923 -27.52 -47.47 41.55
C LEU A 923 -27.38 -46.83 42.94
N ASP A 924 -28.03 -45.68 43.16
CA ASP A 924 -28.11 -44.98 44.45
C ASP A 924 -28.77 -45.84 45.54
N GLY A 925 -29.84 -46.56 45.20
CA GLY A 925 -30.45 -47.56 46.09
C GLY A 925 -29.46 -48.69 46.47
N HIS A 926 -28.64 -49.17 45.54
CA HIS A 926 -27.61 -50.17 45.84
C HIS A 926 -26.43 -49.59 46.66
N ILE A 927 -26.01 -48.35 46.41
CA ILE A 927 -24.97 -47.65 47.18
C ILE A 927 -25.46 -47.37 48.62
N SER A 928 -26.72 -46.99 48.79
CA SER A 928 -27.36 -46.81 50.11
C SER A 928 -27.38 -48.11 50.92
N ASN A 929 -27.53 -49.27 50.28
CA ASN A 929 -27.42 -50.58 50.94
C ASN A 929 -25.96 -50.92 51.32
N LEU A 930 -24.95 -50.38 50.65
CA LEU A 930 -23.54 -50.51 51.04
C LEU A 930 -23.18 -49.55 52.20
N ALA A 931 -23.77 -48.36 52.23
CA ALA A 931 -23.63 -47.39 53.32
C ALA A 931 -24.25 -47.87 54.65
N ALA A 932 -25.06 -48.93 54.64
CA ALA A 932 -25.65 -49.53 55.83
C ALA A 932 -24.69 -50.44 56.65
N VAL A 933 -23.44 -50.63 56.21
CA VAL A 933 -22.46 -51.49 56.91
C VAL A 933 -21.72 -50.70 58.01
N SER A 934 -22.30 -50.66 59.21
CA SER A 934 -21.63 -50.07 60.38
C SER A 934 -20.51 -50.98 60.92
N THR A 935 -19.26 -50.57 60.64
CA THR A 935 -18.01 -50.91 61.36
C THR A 935 -17.70 -52.40 61.61
N PRO A 936 -16.88 -53.05 60.75
CA PRO A 936 -16.10 -54.22 61.12
C PRO A 936 -14.76 -53.82 61.71
N SER A 937 -14.63 -53.90 63.04
CA SER A 937 -13.31 -53.88 63.70
C SER A 937 -12.54 -55.16 63.32
N LEU A 938 -11.50 -55.07 62.50
CA LEU A 938 -10.68 -56.24 62.12
C LEU A 938 -9.83 -56.72 63.30
N PRO A 939 -9.97 -57.98 63.77
CA PRO A 939 -9.16 -58.50 64.87
C PRO A 939 -7.78 -58.93 64.37
N VAL A 940 -6.73 -58.22 64.78
CA VAL A 940 -5.35 -58.64 64.51
C VAL A 940 -4.96 -59.78 65.46
N GLY A 941 -4.71 -60.96 64.90
CA GLY A 941 -4.38 -62.17 65.67
C GLY A 941 -3.02 -62.13 66.35
N SER A 942 -2.91 -62.78 67.50
CA SER A 942 -1.72 -62.76 68.37
C SER A 942 -0.64 -63.76 67.94
N SER A 943 0.33 -63.36 67.10
CA SER A 943 1.58 -64.14 66.88
C SER A 943 2.77 -63.40 66.23
N PHE A 944 2.86 -62.07 66.30
CA PHE A 944 4.01 -61.32 65.77
C PHE A 944 4.88 -60.72 66.89
N PRO A 945 6.22 -60.77 66.80
CA PRO A 945 7.12 -60.06 67.72
C PRO A 945 6.87 -58.54 67.69
N SER A 946 6.91 -57.91 68.86
CA SER A 946 6.55 -56.51 69.06
C SER A 946 7.63 -55.53 68.59
N GLY A 947 7.21 -54.49 67.89
CA GLY A 947 8.00 -53.27 67.73
C GLY A 947 8.07 -52.47 69.04
N THR A 948 8.94 -51.46 69.07
CA THR A 948 9.11 -50.54 70.20
C THR A 948 8.51 -49.18 69.86
N ALA A 949 7.40 -48.83 70.51
CA ALA A 949 6.85 -47.48 70.51
C ALA A 949 7.24 -46.78 71.83
N ASN A 950 7.95 -45.66 71.74
CA ASN A 950 8.54 -44.96 72.87
C ASN A 950 7.63 -43.86 73.47
N HIS A 951 6.47 -43.61 72.84
CA HIS A 951 5.44 -42.69 73.32
C HIS A 951 4.04 -43.34 73.36
N ALA A 952 3.18 -42.90 74.27
CA ALA A 952 1.84 -43.48 74.49
C ALA A 952 0.83 -43.27 73.33
N THR A 953 1.18 -42.46 72.33
CA THR A 953 0.42 -42.26 71.09
C THR A 953 1.14 -42.82 69.86
N GLY A 954 2.30 -43.45 70.03
CA GLY A 954 3.04 -44.10 68.94
C GLY A 954 2.58 -45.54 68.71
N THR A 955 2.64 -46.00 67.46
CA THR A 955 2.21 -47.34 67.04
C THR A 955 3.37 -48.07 66.35
N ALA A 956 3.95 -49.09 66.98
CA ALA A 956 5.01 -49.92 66.38
C ALA A 956 4.52 -51.37 66.18
N GLY A 957 4.59 -51.87 64.95
CA GLY A 957 3.99 -53.15 64.56
C GLY A 957 4.82 -53.93 63.54
N GLY A 958 5.58 -54.90 64.03
CA GLY A 958 6.48 -55.74 63.25
C GLY A 958 7.83 -55.92 63.94
N VAL A 959 8.56 -56.99 63.60
CA VAL A 959 9.86 -57.29 64.21
C VAL A 959 10.83 -56.14 63.94
N ASP A 960 11.54 -55.70 64.99
CA ASP A 960 12.51 -54.61 64.95
C ASP A 960 11.96 -53.25 64.46
N SER A 961 10.63 -53.06 64.44
CA SER A 961 10.03 -51.74 64.16
C SER A 961 10.18 -50.78 65.35
N TYR A 962 10.38 -49.50 65.06
CA TYR A 962 10.69 -48.46 66.04
C TYR A 962 9.94 -47.16 65.76
N ALA A 963 9.25 -46.63 66.77
CA ALA A 963 8.57 -45.34 66.76
C ALA A 963 9.04 -44.49 67.94
N HIS A 964 9.78 -43.41 67.66
CA HIS A 964 10.51 -42.62 68.65
C HIS A 964 9.64 -41.63 69.44
N GLY A 965 8.71 -40.96 68.75
CA GLY A 965 8.03 -39.75 69.18
C GLY A 965 6.51 -39.83 69.24
N ALA A 966 5.87 -38.67 69.37
CA ALA A 966 4.44 -38.57 69.62
C ALA A 966 3.61 -38.60 68.32
N GLY A 967 2.73 -39.60 68.19
CA GLY A 967 1.89 -39.81 66.99
C GLY A 967 2.56 -40.65 65.90
N ASP A 968 3.79 -41.12 66.14
CA ASP A 968 4.57 -41.89 65.18
C ASP A 968 3.94 -43.25 64.87
N THR A 969 4.03 -43.69 63.61
CA THR A 969 3.53 -45.01 63.18
C THR A 969 4.62 -45.75 62.41
N ALA A 970 5.05 -46.91 62.90
CA ALA A 970 6.12 -47.73 62.33
C ALA A 970 5.62 -49.17 62.11
N LEU A 971 5.29 -49.53 60.86
CA LEU A 971 4.63 -50.80 60.54
C LEU A 971 5.42 -51.60 59.49
N GLY A 972 6.09 -52.67 59.92
CA GLY A 972 6.90 -53.52 59.04
C GLY A 972 8.08 -54.18 59.75
N TYR A 973 8.84 -55.01 59.03
CA TYR A 973 10.12 -55.52 59.49
C TYR A 973 11.17 -54.40 59.44
N ASN A 974 11.82 -54.06 60.56
CA ASN A 974 12.82 -52.98 60.60
C ASN A 974 12.28 -51.63 60.04
N ALA A 975 11.01 -51.32 60.31
CA ALA A 975 10.38 -50.04 59.99
C ALA A 975 10.71 -49.00 61.07
N ARG A 976 11.33 -47.88 60.73
CA ARG A 976 11.94 -46.96 61.70
C ARG A 976 11.48 -45.51 61.52
N VAL A 977 10.97 -44.92 62.60
CA VAL A 977 10.65 -43.50 62.72
C VAL A 977 11.45 -42.91 63.88
N ASP A 978 12.36 -42.00 63.59
CA ASP A 978 13.17 -41.25 64.57
C ASP A 978 12.68 -39.79 64.76
N ALA A 979 11.56 -39.38 64.15
CA ALA A 979 11.06 -38.00 64.14
C ALA A 979 9.54 -37.88 64.38
N ASP A 980 9.13 -36.92 65.20
CA ASP A 980 7.74 -36.75 65.67
C ASP A 980 6.69 -36.61 64.54
N GLN A 981 5.50 -37.15 64.84
CA GLN A 981 4.28 -37.14 64.02
C GLN A 981 4.43 -37.80 62.64
N SER A 982 5.30 -38.80 62.53
CA SER A 982 5.70 -39.37 61.22
C SER A 982 5.33 -40.85 61.04
N THR A 983 5.10 -41.27 59.79
CA THR A 983 4.51 -42.59 59.46
C THR A 983 5.38 -43.39 58.47
N ALA A 984 6.02 -44.45 58.94
CA ALA A 984 6.78 -45.43 58.14
C ALA A 984 6.01 -46.77 58.02
N VAL A 985 5.73 -47.22 56.79
CA VAL A 985 4.95 -48.44 56.51
C VAL A 985 5.60 -49.28 55.40
N GLY A 986 6.23 -50.38 55.78
CA GLY A 986 6.96 -51.29 54.88
C GLY A 986 8.23 -51.82 55.53
N ALA A 987 8.80 -52.90 55.01
CA ALA A 987 10.06 -53.40 55.52
C ALA A 987 11.22 -52.42 55.21
N ASN A 988 12.19 -52.29 56.11
CA ASN A 988 13.34 -51.37 55.98
C ASN A 988 12.96 -49.89 55.70
N THR A 989 11.75 -49.46 56.06
CA THR A 989 11.33 -48.06 55.90
C THR A 989 12.01 -47.18 56.93
N SER A 990 12.39 -45.96 56.55
CA SER A 990 13.17 -45.07 57.42
C SER A 990 12.71 -43.60 57.34
N ILE A 991 12.51 -43.00 58.50
CA ILE A 991 12.27 -41.57 58.68
C ILE A 991 13.30 -41.05 59.70
N ALA A 992 14.27 -40.28 59.23
CA ALA A 992 15.36 -39.77 60.07
C ALA A 992 14.91 -38.62 60.99
N ALA A 993 15.64 -38.38 62.08
CA ALA A 993 15.26 -37.43 63.14
C ALA A 993 14.95 -35.96 62.68
N ALA A 994 15.45 -35.54 61.52
CA ALA A 994 15.15 -34.22 60.94
C ALA A 994 13.85 -34.17 60.09
N ALA A 995 13.20 -35.32 59.88
CA ALA A 995 12.04 -35.49 59.02
C ALA A 995 10.73 -35.53 59.82
N THR A 996 10.41 -34.47 60.55
CA THR A 996 9.12 -34.36 61.26
C THR A 996 7.95 -34.27 60.28
N GLN A 997 6.79 -34.79 60.70
CA GLN A 997 5.56 -34.85 59.89
C GLN A 997 5.75 -35.56 58.53
N ALA A 998 6.65 -36.54 58.47
CA ALA A 998 6.99 -37.25 57.24
C ALA A 998 6.18 -38.54 57.04
N VAL A 999 6.11 -39.01 55.79
CA VAL A 999 5.44 -40.24 55.40
C VAL A 999 6.36 -41.06 54.50
N ALA A 1000 6.63 -42.31 54.86
CA ALA A 1000 7.42 -43.27 54.09
C ALA A 1000 6.63 -44.58 53.92
N VAL A 1001 6.22 -44.94 52.70
CA VAL A 1001 5.37 -46.11 52.44
C VAL A 1001 5.95 -46.96 51.31
N GLY A 1002 6.22 -48.23 51.57
CA GLY A 1002 6.82 -49.19 50.64
C GLY A 1002 8.23 -49.61 51.06
N GLU A 1003 8.62 -50.84 50.73
CA GLU A 1003 9.88 -51.45 51.20
C GLU A 1003 11.10 -50.59 50.83
N GLY A 1004 11.99 -50.35 51.80
CA GLY A 1004 13.17 -49.49 51.61
C GLY A 1004 12.89 -48.00 51.33
N SER A 1005 11.66 -47.50 51.50
CA SER A 1005 11.39 -46.07 51.33
C SER A 1005 11.98 -45.22 52.46
N SER A 1006 12.41 -44.01 52.13
CA SER A 1006 13.20 -43.15 53.02
C SER A 1006 12.77 -41.68 52.96
N VAL A 1007 12.68 -41.03 54.13
CA VAL A 1007 12.54 -39.56 54.23
C VAL A 1007 13.56 -39.03 55.22
N THR A 1008 14.29 -37.98 54.81
CA THR A 1008 15.36 -37.36 55.63
C THR A 1008 15.19 -35.87 55.89
N ALA A 1009 14.12 -35.25 55.35
CA ALA A 1009 13.77 -33.85 55.55
C ALA A 1009 12.29 -33.66 55.93
N ALA A 1010 11.98 -32.58 56.66
CA ALA A 1010 10.66 -32.32 57.21
C ALA A 1010 9.56 -32.16 56.14
N ASN A 1011 8.34 -32.58 56.49
CA ASN A 1011 7.15 -32.62 55.62
C ASN A 1011 7.35 -33.46 54.33
N GLY A 1012 8.34 -34.36 54.30
CA GLY A 1012 8.64 -35.18 53.13
C GLY A 1012 7.70 -36.40 53.00
N THR A 1013 7.26 -36.70 51.78
CA THR A 1013 6.36 -37.83 51.49
C THR A 1013 6.94 -38.77 50.43
N ALA A 1014 7.42 -39.95 50.84
CA ALA A 1014 7.93 -41.01 49.98
C ALA A 1014 6.93 -42.18 49.92
N ILE A 1015 6.41 -42.52 48.73
CA ILE A 1015 5.43 -43.60 48.52
C ILE A 1015 5.85 -44.45 47.32
N GLY A 1016 6.41 -45.62 47.60
CA GLY A 1016 6.90 -46.61 46.62
C GLY A 1016 8.12 -47.34 47.14
N GLN A 1017 8.34 -48.58 46.69
CA GLN A 1017 9.54 -49.36 47.06
C GLN A 1017 10.81 -48.58 46.64
N GLY A 1018 11.76 -48.40 47.55
CA GLY A 1018 12.98 -47.62 47.32
C GLY A 1018 12.76 -46.13 46.99
N SER A 1019 11.59 -45.56 47.25
CA SER A 1019 11.36 -44.11 47.08
C SER A 1019 12.13 -43.30 48.13
N SER A 1020 12.61 -42.11 47.76
CA SER A 1020 13.42 -41.27 48.65
C SER A 1020 13.07 -39.79 48.57
N VAL A 1021 13.02 -39.14 49.74
CA VAL A 1021 12.88 -37.69 49.87
C VAL A 1021 14.02 -37.14 50.75
N THR A 1022 14.81 -36.23 50.19
CA THR A 1022 15.97 -35.62 50.86
C THR A 1022 15.87 -34.09 51.03
N ALA A 1023 14.79 -33.47 50.54
CA ALA A 1023 14.54 -32.04 50.69
C ALA A 1023 13.18 -31.74 51.32
N ALA A 1024 13.08 -30.58 51.98
CA ALA A 1024 11.89 -30.20 52.75
C ALA A 1024 10.67 -29.93 51.87
N ASN A 1025 9.49 -30.35 52.34
CA ASN A 1025 8.20 -30.27 51.64
C ASN A 1025 8.18 -31.00 50.27
N ALA A 1026 9.12 -31.90 50.01
CA ALA A 1026 9.22 -32.62 48.74
C ALA A 1026 8.48 -33.97 48.79
N THR A 1027 8.03 -34.45 47.63
CA THR A 1027 7.17 -35.63 47.50
C THR A 1027 7.69 -36.56 46.41
N ALA A 1028 7.84 -37.85 46.69
CA ALA A 1028 8.26 -38.88 45.75
C ALA A 1028 7.22 -40.01 45.72
N ILE A 1029 6.49 -40.17 44.61
CA ILE A 1029 5.40 -41.15 44.47
C ILE A 1029 5.72 -42.08 43.28
N GLY A 1030 6.28 -43.25 43.58
CA GLY A 1030 6.68 -44.26 42.61
C GLY A 1030 7.82 -45.15 43.14
N GLN A 1031 7.93 -46.37 42.63
CA GLN A 1031 9.08 -47.23 42.94
C GLN A 1031 10.37 -46.53 42.47
N GLY A 1032 11.37 -46.38 43.33
CA GLY A 1032 12.61 -45.66 43.03
C GLY A 1032 12.45 -44.16 42.71
N ALA A 1033 11.31 -43.55 42.99
CA ALA A 1033 11.14 -42.10 42.80
C ALA A 1033 11.99 -41.32 43.82
N SER A 1034 12.65 -40.24 43.38
CA SER A 1034 13.59 -39.46 44.19
C SER A 1034 13.30 -37.97 44.10
N ALA A 1035 12.98 -37.33 45.23
CA ALA A 1035 12.79 -35.88 45.30
C ALA A 1035 13.87 -35.24 46.16
N THR A 1036 14.80 -34.55 45.50
CA THR A 1036 16.06 -34.03 46.08
C THR A 1036 16.10 -32.51 46.19
N ALA A 1037 15.08 -31.80 45.68
CA ALA A 1037 14.94 -30.36 45.81
C ALA A 1037 13.66 -29.94 46.56
N ALA A 1038 13.72 -28.78 47.23
CA ALA A 1038 12.65 -28.32 48.12
C ALA A 1038 11.35 -27.99 47.37
N ASN A 1039 10.22 -28.35 47.97
CA ASN A 1039 8.88 -28.16 47.38
C ASN A 1039 8.78 -28.75 45.94
N ALA A 1040 9.40 -29.90 45.70
CA ALA A 1040 9.39 -30.59 44.40
C ALA A 1040 8.69 -31.95 44.48
N VAL A 1041 8.09 -32.39 43.38
CA VAL A 1041 7.29 -33.62 43.30
C VAL A 1041 7.85 -34.54 42.21
N ALA A 1042 8.43 -35.68 42.60
CA ALA A 1042 8.77 -36.78 41.69
C ALA A 1042 7.58 -37.74 41.58
N LEU A 1043 6.96 -37.83 40.41
CA LEU A 1043 5.74 -38.59 40.17
C LEU A 1043 5.96 -39.68 39.12
N GLY A 1044 5.74 -40.94 39.48
CA GLY A 1044 6.02 -42.11 38.65
C GLY A 1044 7.29 -42.86 39.07
N GLN A 1045 7.41 -44.11 38.59
CA GLN A 1045 8.55 -44.99 38.86
C GLN A 1045 9.86 -44.35 38.37
N GLY A 1046 10.94 -44.39 39.16
CA GLY A 1046 12.25 -43.85 38.80
C GLY A 1046 12.29 -42.35 38.47
N SER A 1047 11.23 -41.59 38.76
CA SER A 1047 11.20 -40.15 38.49
C SER A 1047 12.14 -39.40 39.43
N VAL A 1048 12.83 -38.38 38.93
CA VAL A 1048 13.76 -37.54 39.70
C VAL A 1048 13.26 -36.10 39.68
N ALA A 1049 13.16 -35.48 40.85
CA ALA A 1049 12.81 -34.07 41.04
C ALA A 1049 13.93 -33.33 41.78
N ASP A 1050 14.87 -32.82 40.97
CA ASP A 1050 16.12 -32.14 41.36
C ASP A 1050 16.04 -30.60 41.28
N ARG A 1051 14.93 -30.06 40.75
CA ARG A 1051 14.64 -28.62 40.69
C ARG A 1051 13.53 -28.23 41.66
N ALA A 1052 13.80 -27.24 42.51
CA ALA A 1052 12.82 -26.74 43.49
C ALA A 1052 11.55 -26.18 42.83
N ASN A 1053 10.42 -26.20 43.54
CA ASN A 1053 9.11 -25.72 43.08
C ASN A 1053 8.68 -26.33 41.72
N SER A 1054 8.83 -27.65 41.54
CA SER A 1054 8.52 -28.30 40.26
C SER A 1054 7.89 -29.69 40.42
N VAL A 1055 7.15 -30.14 39.39
CA VAL A 1055 6.65 -31.51 39.27
C VAL A 1055 7.39 -32.19 38.12
N SER A 1056 8.10 -33.27 38.43
CA SER A 1056 8.80 -34.11 37.45
C SER A 1056 8.10 -35.46 37.32
N ILE A 1057 7.76 -35.83 36.08
CA ILE A 1057 7.08 -37.09 35.76
C ILE A 1057 8.02 -38.19 35.23
N GLY A 1058 9.33 -37.95 35.25
CA GLY A 1058 10.35 -38.87 34.73
C GLY A 1058 11.76 -38.51 35.21
N ALA A 1059 12.77 -38.91 34.45
CA ALA A 1059 14.16 -38.51 34.64
C ALA A 1059 14.78 -38.15 33.29
N ALA A 1060 15.95 -37.52 33.27
CA ALA A 1060 16.66 -37.20 32.03
C ALA A 1060 16.99 -38.49 31.23
N GLY A 1061 16.57 -38.55 29.97
CA GLY A 1061 16.65 -39.75 29.13
C GLY A 1061 15.59 -40.82 29.48
N SER A 1062 14.58 -40.48 30.26
CA SER A 1062 13.43 -41.32 30.63
C SER A 1062 12.20 -40.45 30.93
N GLU A 1063 11.94 -39.50 30.04
CA GLU A 1063 10.81 -38.57 30.08
C GLU A 1063 9.48 -39.31 29.83
N ARG A 1064 8.38 -38.77 30.39
CA ARG A 1064 7.03 -39.34 30.21
C ARG A 1064 6.10 -38.37 29.51
N GLN A 1065 5.17 -38.92 28.72
CA GLN A 1065 4.10 -38.15 28.09
C GLN A 1065 2.99 -37.85 29.11
N LEU A 1066 2.67 -36.56 29.29
CA LEU A 1066 1.49 -36.12 30.01
C LEU A 1066 0.29 -36.12 29.06
N THR A 1067 -0.66 -37.03 29.26
CA THR A 1067 -1.83 -37.22 28.40
C THR A 1067 -3.11 -36.69 29.06
N ASN A 1068 -4.18 -36.52 28.27
CA ASN A 1068 -5.48 -35.98 28.71
C ASN A 1068 -5.43 -34.54 29.28
N VAL A 1069 -4.43 -33.75 28.90
CA VAL A 1069 -4.34 -32.32 29.23
C VAL A 1069 -5.44 -31.56 28.48
N ALA A 1070 -6.32 -30.89 29.22
CA ALA A 1070 -7.35 -30.00 28.67
C ALA A 1070 -6.71 -28.78 27.97
N ALA A 1071 -7.52 -27.97 27.27
CA ALA A 1071 -6.99 -26.72 26.73
C ALA A 1071 -6.70 -25.74 27.88
N GLY A 1072 -5.45 -25.30 28.01
CA GLY A 1072 -5.04 -24.29 28.98
C GLY A 1072 -5.73 -22.95 28.73
N THR A 1073 -6.16 -22.29 29.81
CA THR A 1073 -6.96 -21.06 29.82
C THR A 1073 -6.25 -19.90 30.54
N ALA A 1074 -5.37 -20.20 31.49
CA ALA A 1074 -4.46 -19.25 32.10
C ALA A 1074 -3.04 -19.37 31.50
N ALA A 1075 -2.24 -18.31 31.60
CA ALA A 1075 -0.86 -18.27 31.08
C ALA A 1075 0.11 -19.25 31.78
N THR A 1076 -0.32 -19.88 32.87
CA THR A 1076 0.44 -20.90 33.63
C THR A 1076 -0.04 -22.33 33.38
N ASP A 1077 -1.06 -22.53 32.55
CA ASP A 1077 -1.59 -23.87 32.24
C ASP A 1077 -0.70 -24.59 31.23
N ALA A 1078 -0.67 -25.92 31.29
CA ALA A 1078 0.04 -26.74 30.31
C ALA A 1078 -0.67 -26.71 28.95
N VAL A 1079 -0.01 -26.16 27.93
CA VAL A 1079 -0.53 -26.12 26.54
C VAL A 1079 -0.60 -27.54 25.98
N ASN A 1080 -1.79 -27.97 25.55
CA ASN A 1080 -1.96 -29.29 24.93
C ASN A 1080 -1.62 -29.26 23.42
N LYS A 1081 -1.38 -30.44 22.81
CA LYS A 1081 -1.02 -30.52 21.39
C LYS A 1081 -2.08 -29.89 20.47
N GLY A 1082 -3.37 -30.02 20.78
CA GLY A 1082 -4.45 -29.43 19.98
C GLY A 1082 -4.41 -27.90 19.96
N GLN A 1083 -4.04 -27.25 21.07
CA GLN A 1083 -3.82 -25.81 21.13
C GLN A 1083 -2.58 -25.39 20.34
N LEU A 1084 -1.48 -26.13 20.47
CA LEU A 1084 -0.26 -25.88 19.69
C LEU A 1084 -0.51 -26.04 18.18
N ASP A 1085 -1.20 -27.11 17.78
CA ASP A 1085 -1.60 -27.37 16.39
C ASP A 1085 -2.53 -26.26 15.87
N SER A 1086 -3.49 -25.79 16.67
CA SER A 1086 -4.42 -24.72 16.29
C SER A 1086 -3.73 -23.35 16.19
N GLY A 1087 -2.82 -23.04 17.12
CA GLY A 1087 -2.02 -21.82 17.08
C GLY A 1087 -1.06 -21.80 15.90
N MET A 1088 -0.39 -22.92 15.64
CA MET A 1088 0.48 -23.11 14.48
C MET A 1088 -0.31 -23.04 13.17
N ALA A 1089 -1.48 -23.68 13.08
CA ALA A 1089 -2.36 -23.58 11.92
C ALA A 1089 -2.87 -22.15 11.70
N SER A 1090 -3.13 -21.39 12.76
CA SER A 1090 -3.50 -19.96 12.67
C SER A 1090 -2.34 -19.11 12.16
N ALA A 1091 -1.12 -19.33 12.65
CA ALA A 1091 0.08 -18.65 12.19
C ALA A 1091 0.41 -18.99 10.72
N VAL A 1092 0.33 -20.27 10.33
CA VAL A 1092 0.49 -20.72 8.94
C VAL A 1092 -0.63 -20.16 8.05
N SER A 1093 -1.87 -20.07 8.53
CA SER A 1093 -2.97 -19.46 7.78
C SER A 1093 -2.74 -17.96 7.55
N GLN A 1094 -2.23 -17.22 8.55
CA GLN A 1094 -1.83 -15.82 8.37
C GLN A 1094 -0.64 -15.65 7.41
N ALA A 1095 0.38 -16.52 7.52
CA ALA A 1095 1.53 -16.49 6.62
C ALA A 1095 1.16 -16.83 5.17
N ASN A 1096 0.26 -17.80 4.98
CA ASN A 1096 -0.31 -18.15 3.68
C ASN A 1096 -1.15 -16.98 3.16
N ALA A 1097 -2.11 -16.44 3.92
CA ALA A 1097 -2.92 -15.31 3.49
C ALA A 1097 -2.08 -14.06 3.12
N TYR A 1098 -1.01 -13.78 3.85
CA TYR A 1098 -0.04 -12.73 3.48
C TYR A 1098 0.65 -13.03 2.14
N THR A 1099 1.11 -14.28 1.96
CA THR A 1099 1.79 -14.75 0.74
C THR A 1099 0.84 -14.76 -0.47
N ASP A 1100 -0.36 -15.27 -0.31
CA ASP A 1100 -1.42 -15.35 -1.32
C ASP A 1100 -1.87 -13.96 -1.75
N ASN A 1101 -2.11 -13.03 -0.81
CA ASN A 1101 -2.41 -11.63 -1.12
C ASN A 1101 -1.26 -10.98 -1.92
N ARG A 1102 0.01 -11.28 -1.58
CA ARG A 1102 1.17 -10.74 -2.30
C ARG A 1102 1.34 -11.35 -3.69
N ILE A 1103 1.09 -12.65 -3.84
CA ILE A 1103 1.09 -13.35 -5.14
C ILE A 1103 -0.08 -12.90 -6.01
N GLN A 1104 -1.26 -12.67 -5.44
CA GLN A 1104 -2.41 -12.14 -6.16
C GLN A 1104 -2.15 -10.70 -6.62
N SER A 1105 -1.62 -9.82 -5.76
CA SER A 1105 -1.16 -8.47 -6.13
C SER A 1105 -0.13 -8.48 -7.27
N LEU A 1106 0.83 -9.42 -7.25
CA LEU A 1106 1.78 -9.63 -8.35
C LEU A 1106 1.10 -10.18 -9.61
N GLY A 1107 0.12 -11.07 -9.46
CA GLY A 1107 -0.70 -11.63 -10.53
C GLY A 1107 -1.54 -10.58 -11.24
N ASP A 1108 -2.21 -9.70 -10.51
CA ASP A 1108 -3.01 -8.58 -11.04
C ASP A 1108 -2.10 -7.57 -11.74
N THR A 1109 -0.94 -7.26 -11.14
CA THR A 1109 0.10 -6.42 -11.78
C THR A 1109 0.59 -7.05 -13.09
N PHE A 1110 0.82 -8.36 -13.13
CA PHE A 1110 1.26 -9.08 -14.32
C PHE A 1110 0.14 -9.21 -15.38
N GLN A 1111 -1.11 -9.38 -14.98
CA GLN A 1111 -2.28 -9.35 -15.88
C GLN A 1111 -2.43 -7.97 -16.52
N MET A 1112 -2.30 -6.89 -15.74
CA MET A 1112 -2.32 -5.52 -16.25
C MET A 1112 -1.15 -5.26 -17.21
N TYR A 1113 0.08 -5.62 -16.83
CA TYR A 1113 1.26 -5.49 -17.69
C TYR A 1113 1.12 -6.30 -18.99
N LYS A 1114 0.62 -7.53 -18.90
CA LYS A 1114 0.32 -8.36 -20.07
C LYS A 1114 -0.75 -7.73 -20.95
N GLY A 1115 -1.84 -7.20 -20.38
CA GLY A 1115 -2.87 -6.47 -21.13
C GLY A 1115 -2.30 -5.26 -21.87
N GLN A 1116 -1.44 -4.47 -21.21
CA GLN A 1116 -0.73 -3.34 -21.81
C GLN A 1116 0.25 -3.76 -22.92
N MET A 1117 0.97 -4.89 -22.74
CA MET A 1117 1.81 -5.46 -23.79
C MET A 1117 0.98 -5.97 -24.97
N ASP A 1118 -0.07 -6.76 -24.73
CA ASP A 1118 -0.96 -7.30 -25.76
C ASP A 1118 -1.62 -6.16 -26.56
N ASP A 1119 -2.06 -5.07 -25.92
CA ASP A 1119 -2.59 -3.89 -26.61
C ASP A 1119 -1.52 -3.10 -27.37
N ARG A 1120 -0.28 -3.06 -26.87
CA ARG A 1120 0.85 -2.48 -27.60
C ARG A 1120 1.18 -3.32 -28.85
N PHE A 1121 1.13 -4.65 -28.76
CA PHE A 1121 1.25 -5.55 -29.91
C PHE A 1121 0.08 -5.35 -30.89
N ARG A 1122 -1.19 -5.39 -30.45
CA ARG A 1122 -2.38 -5.11 -31.30
C ARG A 1122 -2.36 -3.73 -31.98
N ARG A 1123 -1.70 -2.72 -31.39
CA ARG A 1123 -1.45 -1.42 -32.03
C ARG A 1123 -0.29 -1.47 -33.04
N MET A 1124 0.78 -2.18 -32.72
CA MET A 1124 1.92 -2.36 -33.63
C MET A 1124 1.58 -3.21 -34.84
N ASP A 1125 0.86 -4.32 -34.66
CA ASP A 1125 0.44 -5.23 -35.72
C ASP A 1125 -0.51 -4.53 -36.70
N ARG A 1126 -1.56 -3.85 -36.20
CA ARG A 1126 -2.43 -3.03 -37.07
C ARG A 1126 -1.65 -1.93 -37.81
N ARG A 1127 -0.64 -1.32 -37.20
CA ARG A 1127 0.20 -0.32 -37.86
C ARG A 1127 1.13 -0.94 -38.91
N LEU A 1128 1.64 -2.15 -38.69
CA LEU A 1128 2.38 -2.94 -39.69
C LEU A 1128 1.47 -3.34 -40.86
N ASP A 1129 0.24 -3.74 -40.59
CA ASP A 1129 -0.75 -4.08 -41.62
C ASP A 1129 -1.22 -2.85 -42.41
N ARG A 1130 -1.41 -1.69 -41.76
CA ARG A 1130 -1.62 -0.40 -42.43
C ARG A 1130 -0.43 -0.01 -43.30
N GLN A 1131 0.81 -0.17 -42.82
CA GLN A 1131 2.00 0.07 -43.63
C GLN A 1131 2.12 -0.91 -44.81
N GLY A 1132 1.77 -2.18 -44.61
CA GLY A 1132 1.69 -3.19 -45.68
C GLY A 1132 0.64 -2.83 -46.74
N ALA A 1133 -0.57 -2.48 -46.30
CA ALA A 1133 -1.65 -2.01 -47.17
C ALA A 1133 -1.25 -0.73 -47.93
N MET A 1134 -0.60 0.25 -47.26
CA MET A 1134 -0.10 1.48 -47.89
C MET A 1134 1.02 1.21 -48.91
N ASN A 1135 1.93 0.27 -48.63
CA ASN A 1135 2.97 -0.13 -49.57
C ASN A 1135 2.36 -0.86 -50.78
N ALA A 1136 1.38 -1.74 -50.58
CA ALA A 1136 0.63 -2.38 -51.66
C ALA A 1136 -0.15 -1.34 -52.50
N ALA A 1137 -0.77 -0.34 -51.85
CA ALA A 1137 -1.44 0.76 -52.52
C ALA A 1137 -0.45 1.56 -53.39
N MET A 1138 0.69 1.97 -52.84
CA MET A 1138 1.73 2.72 -53.57
C MET A 1138 2.33 1.93 -54.74
N LEU A 1139 2.52 0.61 -54.59
CA LEU A 1139 2.93 -0.26 -55.70
C LEU A 1139 1.85 -0.33 -56.79
N ASN A 1140 0.58 -0.47 -56.42
CA ASN A 1140 -0.55 -0.45 -57.36
C ASN A 1140 -0.72 0.91 -58.04
N MET A 1141 -0.41 2.02 -57.36
CA MET A 1141 -0.40 3.39 -57.92
C MET A 1141 0.76 3.60 -58.90
N ALA A 1142 1.97 3.17 -58.52
CA ALA A 1142 3.15 3.30 -59.36
C ALA A 1142 3.09 2.40 -60.61
N THR A 1143 2.35 1.29 -60.54
CA THR A 1143 2.12 0.39 -61.68
C THR A 1143 0.87 0.75 -62.51
N SER A 1144 -0.19 1.31 -61.94
CA SER A 1144 -1.35 1.78 -62.72
C SER A 1144 -1.01 2.94 -63.67
N ALA A 1145 0.02 3.73 -63.34
CA ALA A 1145 0.60 4.74 -64.22
C ALA A 1145 1.65 4.19 -65.21
N ALA A 1146 2.09 2.93 -65.09
CA ALA A 1146 3.16 2.37 -65.91
C ALA A 1146 2.65 1.94 -67.30
N GLY A 1147 3.22 2.53 -68.36
CA GLY A 1147 2.83 2.28 -69.76
C GLY A 1147 2.03 3.42 -70.41
N ILE A 1148 1.58 4.42 -69.64
CA ILE A 1148 0.95 5.63 -70.18
C ILE A 1148 2.06 6.56 -70.73
N SER A 1149 2.03 6.83 -72.03
CA SER A 1149 3.07 7.56 -72.77
C SER A 1149 3.04 9.09 -72.62
N THR A 1150 2.18 9.64 -71.76
CA THR A 1150 2.11 11.09 -71.51
C THR A 1150 3.23 11.57 -70.60
N THR A 1151 3.71 12.79 -70.85
CA THR A 1151 4.80 13.43 -70.08
C THR A 1151 4.45 13.54 -68.60
N ASN A 1152 3.22 13.90 -68.29
CA ASN A 1152 2.67 13.98 -66.94
C ASN A 1152 1.53 12.96 -66.81
N ARG A 1153 1.39 12.31 -65.66
CA ARG A 1153 0.30 11.37 -65.36
C ARG A 1153 0.05 11.26 -63.86
N VAL A 1154 -1.15 10.85 -63.48
CA VAL A 1154 -1.55 10.59 -62.10
C VAL A 1154 -1.93 9.13 -61.98
N GLY A 1155 -1.35 8.44 -61.01
CA GLY A 1155 -1.75 7.09 -60.60
C GLY A 1155 -2.64 7.18 -59.36
N VAL A 1156 -3.61 6.28 -59.28
CA VAL A 1156 -4.35 5.95 -58.05
C VAL A 1156 -4.13 4.46 -57.80
N GLY A 1157 -3.98 4.08 -56.53
CA GLY A 1157 -3.80 2.68 -56.13
C GLY A 1157 -4.42 2.42 -54.77
N VAL A 1158 -5.15 1.31 -54.66
CA VAL A 1158 -5.67 0.79 -53.40
C VAL A 1158 -4.89 -0.45 -52.99
N GLY A 1159 -4.77 -0.68 -51.69
CA GLY A 1159 -4.07 -1.83 -51.11
C GLY A 1159 -4.80 -2.33 -49.87
N PHE A 1160 -4.67 -3.63 -49.60
CA PHE A 1160 -5.34 -4.30 -48.48
C PHE A 1160 -4.37 -5.29 -47.85
N GLN A 1161 -4.28 -5.31 -46.52
CA GLN A 1161 -3.53 -6.32 -45.77
C GLN A 1161 -4.24 -6.62 -44.44
N ALA A 1162 -4.42 -7.91 -44.14
CA ALA A 1162 -4.99 -8.45 -42.90
C ALA A 1162 -6.37 -7.90 -42.42
N GLY A 1163 -7.03 -7.06 -43.22
CA GLY A 1163 -8.31 -6.40 -42.88
C GLY A 1163 -8.23 -4.87 -42.86
N GLU A 1164 -7.03 -4.30 -42.79
CA GLU A 1164 -6.78 -2.86 -42.96
C GLU A 1164 -6.68 -2.53 -44.47
N ALA A 1165 -7.14 -1.32 -44.84
CA ALA A 1165 -7.23 -0.86 -46.23
C ALA A 1165 -6.57 0.51 -46.40
N ALA A 1166 -5.91 0.72 -47.54
CA ALA A 1166 -5.18 1.94 -47.84
C ALA A 1166 -5.51 2.47 -49.23
N LEU A 1167 -5.58 3.79 -49.34
CA LEU A 1167 -5.67 4.53 -50.60
C LEU A 1167 -4.36 5.30 -50.82
N SER A 1168 -3.90 5.34 -52.07
CA SER A 1168 -2.75 6.12 -52.47
C SER A 1168 -2.99 6.88 -53.76
N LEU A 1169 -2.37 8.05 -53.84
CA LEU A 1169 -2.43 8.99 -54.96
C LEU A 1169 -1.00 9.44 -55.26
N GLY A 1170 -0.61 9.43 -56.53
CA GLY A 1170 0.71 9.89 -56.92
C GLY A 1170 0.77 10.49 -58.32
N TYR A 1171 1.70 11.43 -58.46
CA TYR A 1171 2.02 12.10 -59.71
C TYR A 1171 3.34 11.55 -60.25
N GLN A 1172 3.35 11.16 -61.52
CA GLN A 1172 4.53 10.65 -62.20
C GLN A 1172 4.81 11.47 -63.45
N ARG A 1173 6.09 11.73 -63.71
CA ARG A 1173 6.56 12.49 -64.86
C ARG A 1173 7.63 11.72 -65.63
N ALA A 1174 7.48 11.64 -66.95
CA ALA A 1174 8.54 11.21 -67.84
C ALA A 1174 9.55 12.34 -68.02
N VAL A 1175 10.83 12.04 -67.80
CA VAL A 1175 11.97 12.94 -67.98
C VAL A 1175 12.67 12.65 -69.32
N SER A 1176 12.57 11.42 -69.80
CA SER A 1176 12.84 11.01 -71.18
C SER A 1176 11.98 9.80 -71.54
N GLU A 1177 12.05 9.31 -72.79
CA GLU A 1177 11.42 8.03 -73.19
C GLU A 1177 11.87 6.83 -72.35
N ARG A 1178 13.01 6.94 -71.64
CA ARG A 1178 13.66 5.86 -70.89
C ARG A 1178 13.82 6.14 -69.40
N ALA A 1179 13.34 7.29 -68.90
CA ALA A 1179 13.50 7.71 -67.50
C ALA A 1179 12.26 8.45 -66.97
N THR A 1180 11.81 8.09 -65.77
CA THR A 1180 10.59 8.61 -65.14
C THR A 1180 10.80 8.84 -63.63
N VAL A 1181 10.11 9.81 -63.04
CA VAL A 1181 10.12 10.09 -61.60
C VAL A 1181 8.69 10.11 -61.07
N THR A 1182 8.44 9.40 -59.98
CA THR A 1182 7.16 9.27 -59.28
C THR A 1182 7.26 9.95 -57.92
N PHE A 1183 6.21 10.69 -57.54
CA PHE A 1183 5.95 11.18 -56.19
C PHE A 1183 4.57 10.67 -55.78
N GLY A 1184 4.42 10.11 -54.58
CA GLY A 1184 3.13 9.59 -54.13
C GLY A 1184 2.96 9.59 -52.62
N GLY A 1185 1.71 9.69 -52.19
CA GLY A 1185 1.29 9.53 -50.80
C GLY A 1185 0.28 8.39 -50.66
N ALA A 1186 0.32 7.71 -49.52
CA ALA A 1186 -0.64 6.70 -49.11
C ALA A 1186 -1.17 7.00 -47.70
N PHE A 1187 -2.40 6.58 -47.46
CA PHE A 1187 -3.17 6.89 -46.26
C PHE A 1187 -3.98 5.65 -45.85
N SER A 1188 -3.97 5.30 -44.56
CA SER A 1188 -4.71 4.15 -44.01
C SER A 1188 -5.06 4.42 -42.56
N GLY A 1189 -6.32 4.82 -42.33
CA GLY A 1189 -6.71 5.44 -41.07
C GLY A 1189 -5.87 6.69 -40.80
N ASP A 1190 -5.30 6.77 -39.60
CA ASP A 1190 -4.49 7.89 -39.11
C ASP A 1190 -3.05 7.85 -39.65
N ASP A 1191 -2.56 6.67 -40.05
CA ASP A 1191 -1.21 6.48 -40.59
C ASP A 1191 -1.10 7.01 -42.03
N LYS A 1192 0.00 7.71 -42.31
CA LYS A 1192 0.28 8.37 -43.59
C LYS A 1192 1.71 8.04 -44.03
N SER A 1193 1.93 7.86 -45.33
CA SER A 1193 3.24 7.57 -45.92
C SER A 1193 3.43 8.39 -47.20
N VAL A 1194 4.64 8.88 -47.46
CA VAL A 1194 4.99 9.66 -48.65
C VAL A 1194 6.32 9.15 -49.21
N GLY A 1195 6.42 9.02 -50.52
CA GLY A 1195 7.59 8.45 -51.19
C GLY A 1195 7.86 9.06 -52.57
N MET A 1196 9.14 9.08 -52.93
CA MET A 1196 9.64 9.46 -54.24
C MET A 1196 10.45 8.29 -54.82
N GLY A 1197 10.29 8.00 -56.11
CA GLY A 1197 11.05 6.96 -56.81
C GLY A 1197 11.40 7.37 -58.23
N ALA A 1198 12.50 6.84 -58.77
CA ALA A 1198 12.90 7.07 -60.15
C ALA A 1198 13.10 5.71 -60.85
N GLY A 1199 12.48 5.56 -62.03
CA GLY A 1199 12.55 4.35 -62.84
C GLY A 1199 13.20 4.63 -64.19
N PHE A 1200 14.18 3.82 -64.56
CA PHE A 1200 14.98 3.94 -65.79
C PHE A 1200 15.12 2.59 -66.50
N GLY A 1201 15.05 2.57 -67.83
CA GLY A 1201 15.13 1.36 -68.64
C GLY A 1201 16.20 1.44 -69.74
N TRP A 1202 17.25 0.62 -69.61
CA TRP A 1202 18.36 0.49 -70.57
C TRP A 1202 18.00 -0.32 -71.83
#